data_AF-A0A7K1Y099-F1
#
_entry.id   AF-A0A7K1Y099-F1
#
_cell.length_a   1.000
_cell.length_b   1.000
_cell.length_c   1.000
_cell.angle_alpha   90.00
_cell.angle_beta   90.00
_cell.angle_gamma   90.00
#
_symmetry.space_group_name_H-M   'P 1'
#
loop_
_entity.id
_entity.type
_entity.pdbx_description
1 polymer ?
#
loop_
_entity_poly.entity_id
_entity_poly.type
_entity_poly.pdbx_seq_one_letter_code
_entity_poly.pdbx_strand_id
1 'polypeptide(L)'
;MSVFQRLFLTVEGEYDAYPNYRSAKIHLTTGDPATESYKNLFITSPLFCPHKDGVSEKPLMEEGTKVIFMMVPSVFPTLNELITRFTLSNELWFSIGLANLVLFDNSKDGSVTQAIVSVLLDKENITAYEVWEIDKGRISLVNPPIVKNFSADKDVYHCGLAISEKVPLHIKFACSEYIISVDKFLTASKKFTPHYFSLHEKTVLAANDLVTDLAFLYQDELQSPSDALLSSLDAETKELAVQKLHDPSLRIGVDELINDWHGKLIQFNSSMSYIYSQTYSGTFPIFDHIGLVRRHSLLGIGSGVGALYELLSQLENVFFRLPFDELTTTLYFKTNCPPEYSNLIIDPSLFEARVWYDDVVKNTVVGTEVSHLSVSFPEDFFHRLSFFSGRLGFREYELSATAAIQVLVESHRLPWHIINYTHEVIHNHVRMILNQMFVDLKSWRPEEESKYLKHFTDIIEEILDADAQKRPITYFEFFIATIIKFVINAEVFGSLIAPSDSLKIVECQGSAERKTDYMMPDSLHLQNKLLWYYKDVTEIFVHVIDFCYIYKKQEEVYMMSIWASWSTIPAVVNDIKQYILRSLVIIGLQIEGSLQKRYTLVVEQFRSILMKLKSRDNNFMYNRIFSLLNQKEHYKDLQYRFYNCMIVGDLAYHFFVGKLETLLDNNDKNTLPVGNEDEFGVPALYYIQRNSFEGESIKSKVRFLLDQLIKEAYYEHNVARSDDLIEKTSAWLLLSLSSFK
;
A
#
# COMPACT_ATOMS: atom_id res chain seq x y z
N MET A 1 20.39 34.12 17.33
CA MET A 1 20.76 33.31 16.16
C MET A 1 19.48 32.77 15.54
N SER A 2 19.37 32.78 14.20
CA SER A 2 18.27 32.15 13.50
C SER A 2 18.44 30.63 13.56
N VAL A 3 17.39 29.93 13.92
CA VAL A 3 17.37 28.49 14.15
C VAL A 3 16.61 27.81 13.03
N PHE A 4 17.10 26.68 12.51
CA PHE A 4 16.55 26.02 11.34
C PHE A 4 16.20 24.55 11.57
N GLN A 5 15.02 24.15 11.11
CA GLN A 5 14.54 22.76 11.14
C GLN A 5 14.85 22.00 9.84
N ARG A 6 14.90 22.75 8.74
CA ARG A 6 15.15 22.28 7.37
C ARG A 6 16.10 23.25 6.68
N LEU A 7 17.03 22.71 5.91
CA LEU A 7 17.87 23.45 4.97
C LEU A 7 17.79 22.76 3.60
N PHE A 8 18.07 23.49 2.53
CA PHE A 8 18.22 22.92 1.19
C PHE A 8 19.69 22.94 0.80
N LEU A 9 20.24 21.75 0.58
CA LEU A 9 21.54 21.60 -0.04
C LEU A 9 21.35 21.65 -1.55
N THR A 10 21.81 22.72 -2.17
CA THR A 10 21.61 22.99 -3.59
C THR A 10 22.95 23.08 -4.30
N VAL A 11 23.06 22.38 -5.41
CA VAL A 11 24.21 22.50 -6.30
C VAL A 11 23.77 23.18 -7.59
N GLU A 12 24.45 24.28 -7.91
CA GLU A 12 24.26 25.07 -9.11
C GLU A 12 25.33 24.70 -10.15
N GLY A 13 24.89 24.17 -11.30
CA GLY A 13 25.75 23.90 -12.45
C GLY A 13 25.93 25.12 -13.36
N GLU A 14 27.00 25.13 -14.17
CA GLU A 14 27.09 26.00 -15.35
C GLU A 14 26.17 25.42 -16.46
N TYR A 15 25.64 26.26 -17.35
CA TYR A 15 24.51 26.02 -18.30
C TYR A 15 24.49 24.71 -19.14
N ASP A 16 25.51 23.88 -19.09
CA ASP A 16 25.54 22.58 -19.76
C ASP A 16 24.74 21.53 -18.98
N ALA A 17 24.12 20.60 -19.71
CA ALA A 17 23.06 19.70 -19.22
C ALA A 17 23.41 18.81 -18.00
N TYR A 18 24.66 18.81 -17.54
CA TYR A 18 25.12 18.15 -16.33
C TYR A 18 26.10 19.04 -15.55
N PRO A 19 25.93 19.21 -14.22
CA PRO A 19 26.90 19.95 -13.42
C PRO A 19 28.26 19.22 -13.46
N ASN A 20 29.28 19.85 -14.04
CA ASN A 20 30.66 19.40 -13.82
C ASN A 20 31.04 19.74 -12.38
N TYR A 21 31.40 18.71 -11.59
CA TYR A 21 31.87 18.84 -10.20
C TYR A 21 32.82 20.02 -10.00
N ARG A 22 33.76 20.23 -10.94
CA ARG A 22 34.82 21.25 -10.84
C ARG A 22 34.33 22.69 -10.99
N SER A 23 33.16 22.90 -11.59
CA SER A 23 32.54 24.22 -11.79
C SER A 23 31.34 24.45 -10.89
N ALA A 24 30.79 23.39 -10.30
CA ALA A 24 29.57 23.43 -9.53
C ALA A 24 29.73 24.23 -8.24
N LYS A 25 28.77 25.12 -7.98
CA LYS A 25 28.70 25.88 -6.73
C LYS A 25 27.73 25.21 -5.77
N ILE A 26 28.09 25.19 -4.50
CA ILE A 26 27.25 24.63 -3.45
C ILE A 26 26.62 25.75 -2.63
N HIS A 27 25.34 25.60 -2.35
CA HIS A 27 24.54 26.53 -1.59
C HIS A 27 23.79 25.79 -0.50
N LEU A 28 23.71 26.41 0.66
CA LEU A 28 22.84 25.97 1.74
C LEU A 28 21.81 27.08 1.98
N THR A 29 20.55 26.82 1.68
CA THR A 29 19.48 27.83 1.73
C THR A 29 18.37 27.39 2.68
N THR A 30 17.57 28.36 3.11
CA THR A 30 16.43 28.13 4.01
C THR A 30 15.11 28.16 3.24
N GLY A 31 15.06 28.95 2.16
CA GLY A 31 13.95 28.95 1.22
C GLY A 31 14.04 27.78 0.26
N ASP A 32 12.87 27.33 -0.22
CA ASP A 32 12.80 26.33 -1.27
C ASP A 32 13.47 26.88 -2.55
N PRO A 33 14.50 26.20 -3.09
CA PRO A 33 15.18 26.65 -4.29
C PRO A 33 14.27 26.78 -5.51
N ALA A 34 13.10 26.13 -5.53
CA ALA A 34 12.10 26.33 -6.58
C ALA A 34 11.46 27.73 -6.54
N THR A 35 11.47 28.40 -5.39
CA THR A 35 10.92 29.76 -5.19
C THR A 35 11.98 30.84 -5.34
N GLU A 36 13.24 30.51 -5.06
CA GLU A 36 14.37 31.39 -5.27
C GLU A 36 14.79 31.29 -6.75
N SER A 37 14.60 32.36 -7.53
CA SER A 37 14.82 32.36 -8.97
C SER A 37 16.30 32.09 -9.35
N TYR A 38 16.71 30.82 -9.42
CA TYR A 38 18.01 30.40 -9.94
C TYR A 38 17.97 30.35 -11.47
N LYS A 39 18.88 31.09 -12.12
CA LYS A 39 18.96 31.18 -13.59
C LYS A 39 19.59 29.94 -14.25
N ASN A 40 20.19 29.06 -13.45
CA ASN A 40 20.96 27.90 -13.91
C ASN A 40 20.26 26.57 -13.57
N LEU A 41 20.77 25.46 -14.11
CA LEU A 41 20.38 24.12 -13.70
C LEU A 41 20.78 23.90 -12.23
N PHE A 42 19.80 23.60 -11.38
CA PHE A 42 20.03 23.27 -9.98
C PHE A 42 19.52 21.88 -9.66
N ILE A 43 20.27 21.18 -8.82
CA ILE A 43 19.84 19.96 -8.16
C ILE A 43 19.89 20.20 -6.66
N THR A 44 18.91 19.68 -5.94
CA THR A 44 18.72 20.02 -4.53
C THR A 44 18.13 18.86 -3.75
N SER A 45 18.41 18.83 -2.46
CA SER A 45 17.73 17.97 -1.49
C SER A 45 17.56 18.70 -0.15
N PRO A 46 16.41 18.52 0.52
CA PRO A 46 16.26 18.98 1.89
C PRO A 46 17.13 18.15 2.83
N LEU A 47 17.68 18.85 3.80
CA LEU A 47 18.40 18.33 4.95
C LEU A 47 17.63 18.72 6.20
N PHE A 48 17.52 17.79 7.14
CA PHE A 48 16.73 17.98 8.36
C PHE A 48 17.61 17.87 9.60
N CYS A 49 17.32 18.74 10.56
CA CYS A 49 17.99 18.72 11.86
C CYS A 49 17.52 17.50 12.68
N PRO A 50 18.44 16.69 13.25
CA PRO A 50 18.09 15.49 14.00
C PRO A 50 17.53 15.77 15.41
N HIS A 51 17.70 16.98 15.94
CA HIS A 51 17.26 17.33 17.30
C HIS A 51 15.74 17.54 17.37
N LYS A 52 15.11 17.02 18.43
CA LYS A 52 13.65 17.02 18.60
C LYS A 52 13.03 18.42 18.63
N ASP A 53 13.66 19.35 19.33
CA ASP A 53 13.27 20.77 19.39
C ASP A 53 13.37 21.47 18.02
N GLY A 54 14.03 20.83 17.05
CA GLY A 54 14.23 21.37 15.73
C GLY A 54 15.23 22.51 15.70
N VAL A 55 16.08 22.60 16.72
CA VAL A 55 17.01 23.69 16.88
C VAL A 55 18.39 23.26 16.40
N SER A 56 18.78 23.70 15.20
CA SER A 56 20.18 23.67 14.79
C SER A 56 20.57 24.98 14.12
N GLU A 57 21.81 25.40 14.36
CA GLU A 57 22.39 26.54 13.65
C GLU A 57 22.70 26.14 12.21
N LYS A 58 22.59 27.07 11.28
CA LYS A 58 23.00 26.83 9.90
C LYS A 58 24.52 26.58 9.85
N PRO A 59 24.98 25.47 9.25
CA PRO A 59 26.41 25.26 8.99
C PRO A 59 27.01 26.43 8.20
N LEU A 60 28.21 26.86 8.59
CA LEU A 60 29.02 27.77 7.78
C LEU A 60 29.56 27.01 6.57
N MET A 61 29.55 27.64 5.40
CA MET A 61 30.02 27.07 4.13
C MET A 61 31.22 27.90 3.64
N GLU A 62 32.32 27.83 4.39
CA GLU A 62 33.54 28.62 4.14
C GLU A 62 34.58 27.80 3.36
N GLU A 63 35.66 28.45 2.93
CA GLU A 63 36.78 27.78 2.26
C GLU A 63 37.44 26.77 3.23
N GLY A 64 37.60 25.52 2.77
CA GLY A 64 38.10 24.41 3.56
C GLY A 64 37.02 23.65 4.35
N THR A 65 35.77 24.10 4.37
CA THR A 65 34.66 23.32 4.94
C THR A 65 34.54 22.00 4.19
N LYS A 66 34.46 20.89 4.92
CA LYS A 66 34.20 19.56 4.34
C LYS A 66 32.74 19.17 4.51
N VAL A 67 32.15 18.65 3.44
CA VAL A 67 30.80 18.06 3.44
C VAL A 67 30.96 16.56 3.24
N ILE A 68 30.52 15.77 4.23
CA ILE A 68 30.67 14.31 4.22
C ILE A 68 29.29 13.70 4.03
N PHE A 69 29.08 13.02 2.91
CA PHE A 69 27.87 12.26 2.63
C PHE A 69 28.07 10.82 3.06
N MET A 70 27.13 10.27 3.81
CA MET A 70 27.20 8.90 4.29
C MET A 70 25.89 8.16 4.02
N MET A 71 26.03 6.90 3.65
CA MET A 71 24.95 5.93 3.64
C MET A 71 25.14 4.96 4.79
N VAL A 72 24.25 5.04 5.76
CA VAL A 72 24.14 4.05 6.83
C VAL A 72 22.90 3.19 6.62
N PRO A 73 22.96 1.87 6.85
CA PRO A 73 21.81 1.00 6.69
C PRO A 73 20.73 1.34 7.73
N SER A 74 21.07 1.38 9.02
CA SER A 74 20.08 1.53 10.09
C SER A 74 20.00 2.97 10.61
N VAL A 75 19.44 3.88 9.82
CA VAL A 75 19.46 5.34 10.09
C VAL A 75 18.89 5.71 11.45
N PHE A 76 17.69 5.22 11.79
CA PHE A 76 17.00 5.58 13.03
C PHE A 76 17.83 5.29 14.31
N PRO A 77 18.27 4.04 14.58
CA PRO A 77 19.09 3.75 15.75
C PRO A 77 20.49 4.39 15.67
N THR A 78 21.01 4.62 14.47
CA THR A 78 22.30 5.31 14.29
C THR A 78 22.20 6.77 14.73
N LEU A 79 21.14 7.48 14.33
CA LEU A 79 20.90 8.86 14.76
C LEU A 79 20.72 8.95 16.28
N ASN A 80 19.99 8.02 16.89
CA ASN A 80 19.87 7.93 18.35
C ASN A 80 21.24 7.87 19.04
N GLU A 81 22.09 6.96 18.59
CA GLU A 81 23.43 6.78 19.14
C GLU A 81 24.28 8.05 18.98
N LEU A 82 24.31 8.63 17.78
CA LEU A 82 25.14 9.79 17.49
C LEU A 82 24.74 11.00 18.33
N ILE A 83 23.43 11.28 18.44
CA ILE A 83 22.90 12.41 19.23
C ILE A 83 23.16 12.20 20.73
N THR A 84 23.13 10.95 21.21
CA THR A 84 23.39 10.64 22.63
C THR A 84 24.88 10.70 22.96
N ARG A 85 25.74 10.26 22.03
CA ARG A 85 27.18 10.11 22.24
C ARG A 85 27.97 11.40 22.04
N PHE A 86 27.53 12.25 21.11
CA PHE A 86 28.25 13.46 20.72
C PHE A 86 27.43 14.70 21.04
N THR A 87 28.11 15.77 21.47
CA THR A 87 27.49 17.09 21.58
C THR A 87 27.51 17.74 20.20
N LEU A 88 26.39 17.61 19.49
CA LEU A 88 26.22 18.12 18.13
C LEU A 88 25.42 19.42 18.18
N SER A 89 25.90 20.44 17.45
CA SER A 89 25.27 21.75 17.39
C SER A 89 24.71 22.03 15.98
N ASN A 90 25.52 21.79 14.95
CA ASN A 90 25.18 22.00 13.55
C ASN A 90 25.87 21.03 12.59
N GLU A 91 26.66 20.10 13.10
CA GLU A 91 27.53 19.24 12.32
C GLU A 91 26.77 18.10 11.63
N LEU A 92 25.62 17.65 12.17
CA LEU A 92 24.89 16.47 11.69
C LEU A 92 23.49 16.82 11.16
N TRP A 93 23.22 16.37 9.94
CA TRP A 93 21.93 16.49 9.28
C TRP A 93 21.53 15.15 8.65
N PHE A 94 20.23 14.94 8.44
CA PHE A 94 19.73 13.75 7.75
C PHE A 94 18.92 14.10 6.50
N SER A 95 18.86 13.15 5.57
CA SER A 95 18.01 13.18 4.37
C SER A 95 17.23 11.87 4.25
N ILE A 96 16.24 11.83 3.35
CA ILE A 96 15.50 10.59 3.01
C ILE A 96 16.11 9.82 1.82
N GLY A 97 17.26 10.27 1.31
CA GLY A 97 18.03 9.60 0.27
C GLY A 97 18.80 8.38 0.78
N LEU A 98 19.49 7.64 -0.09
CA LEU A 98 20.45 6.63 0.37
C LEU A 98 21.68 7.27 1.02
N ALA A 99 22.10 8.45 0.56
CA ALA A 99 22.98 9.35 1.32
C ALA A 99 22.18 10.02 2.45
N ASN A 100 21.84 9.22 3.46
CA ASN A 100 20.89 9.57 4.51
C ASN A 100 21.48 10.40 5.65
N LEU A 101 22.81 10.45 5.82
CA LEU A 101 23.47 11.33 6.77
C LEU A 101 24.42 12.28 6.05
N VAL A 102 24.41 13.55 6.46
CA VAL A 102 25.30 14.60 5.94
C VAL A 102 25.99 15.27 7.12
N LEU A 103 27.33 15.28 7.10
CA LEU A 103 28.14 16.01 8.09
C LEU A 103 28.76 17.26 7.48
N PHE A 104 28.81 18.33 8.27
CA PHE A 104 29.55 19.55 7.95
C PHE A 104 30.72 19.71 8.93
N ASP A 105 31.95 19.69 8.41
CA ASP A 105 33.16 19.91 9.18
C ASP A 105 33.73 21.29 8.89
N ASN A 106 33.54 22.20 9.84
CA ASN A 106 34.09 23.56 9.80
C ASN A 106 35.37 23.71 10.63
N SER A 107 35.81 22.64 11.30
CA SER A 107 36.94 22.71 12.22
C SER A 107 38.24 22.38 11.50
N LYS A 108 39.30 23.15 11.78
CA LYS A 108 40.65 22.84 11.26
C LYS A 108 41.16 21.48 11.74
N ASP A 109 40.66 21.02 12.89
CA ASP A 109 41.08 19.77 13.53
C ASP A 109 40.17 18.58 13.19
N GLY A 110 38.96 18.81 12.65
CA GLY A 110 38.00 17.78 12.26
C GLY A 110 37.54 16.82 13.36
N SER A 111 37.69 17.17 14.63
CA SER A 111 37.73 16.17 15.70
C SER A 111 36.41 15.42 15.92
N VAL A 112 35.26 16.11 15.85
CA VAL A 112 33.94 15.50 16.08
C VAL A 112 33.48 14.70 14.87
N THR A 113 33.57 15.27 13.66
CA THR A 113 33.19 14.61 12.40
C THR A 113 34.05 13.38 12.13
N GLN A 114 35.37 13.46 12.35
CA GLN A 114 36.26 12.30 12.25
C GLN A 114 35.94 11.25 13.30
N ALA A 115 35.59 11.65 14.53
CA ALA A 115 35.16 10.70 15.56
C ALA A 115 33.85 9.99 15.18
N ILE A 116 32.88 10.69 14.60
CA ILE A 116 31.64 10.09 14.07
C ILE A 116 31.97 9.06 12.99
N VAL A 117 32.76 9.44 11.97
CA VAL A 117 33.15 8.54 10.88
C VAL A 117 33.90 7.32 11.42
N SER A 118 34.85 7.51 12.34
CA SER A 118 35.59 6.41 12.97
C SER A 118 34.65 5.45 13.70
N VAL A 119 33.73 5.97 14.51
CA VAL A 119 32.77 5.14 15.26
C VAL A 119 31.90 4.30 14.32
N LEU A 120 31.41 4.89 13.23
CA LEU A 120 30.56 4.17 12.28
C LEU A 120 31.38 3.16 11.45
N LEU A 121 32.63 3.45 11.11
CA LEU A 121 33.54 2.51 10.44
C LEU A 121 33.90 1.32 11.35
N ASP A 122 34.23 1.58 12.62
CA ASP A 122 34.58 0.56 13.62
C ASP A 122 33.41 -0.42 13.87
N LYS A 123 32.18 0.07 13.75
CA LYS A 123 30.95 -0.74 13.87
C LYS A 123 30.50 -1.38 12.57
N GLU A 124 31.22 -1.16 11.47
CA GLU A 124 30.83 -1.59 10.13
C GLU A 124 29.46 -1.06 9.66
N ASN A 125 29.00 0.06 10.24
CA ASN A 125 27.68 0.64 10.01
C ASN A 125 27.72 1.77 8.96
N ILE A 126 28.60 1.64 7.96
CA ILE A 126 28.68 2.52 6.79
C ILE A 126 28.71 1.64 5.55
N THR A 127 27.75 1.84 4.64
CA THR A 127 27.73 1.22 3.32
C THR A 127 28.61 1.98 2.35
N ALA A 128 28.52 3.31 2.35
CA ALA A 128 29.33 4.15 1.50
C ALA A 128 29.46 5.55 2.08
N TYR A 129 30.54 6.25 1.74
CA TYR A 129 30.68 7.66 2.02
C TYR A 129 31.59 8.37 1.01
N GLU A 130 31.41 9.68 0.90
CA GLU A 130 32.16 10.57 0.02
C GLU A 130 32.40 11.91 0.72
N VAL A 131 33.56 12.52 0.45
CA VAL A 131 33.98 13.76 1.11
C VAL A 131 34.23 14.84 0.06
N TRP A 132 33.50 15.94 0.20
CA TRP A 132 33.66 17.15 -0.58
C TRP A 132 34.35 18.22 0.26
N GLU A 133 35.15 19.06 -0.39
CA GLU A 133 35.75 20.25 0.21
C GLU A 133 35.40 21.48 -0.61
N ILE A 134 35.03 22.55 0.08
CA ILE A 134 34.68 23.82 -0.54
C ILE A 134 35.97 24.61 -0.80
N ASP A 135 36.30 24.82 -2.07
CA ASP A 135 37.39 25.68 -2.53
C ASP A 135 36.80 26.82 -3.38
N LYS A 136 36.97 28.07 -2.93
CA LYS A 136 36.44 29.28 -3.61
C LYS A 136 34.94 29.21 -3.93
N GLY A 137 34.16 28.61 -3.03
CA GLY A 137 32.71 28.43 -3.19
C GLY A 137 32.32 27.35 -4.22
N ARG A 138 33.29 26.60 -4.73
CA ARG A 138 33.10 25.44 -5.61
C ARG A 138 33.41 24.15 -4.87
N ILE A 139 32.86 23.06 -5.38
CA ILE A 139 33.08 21.74 -4.81
C ILE A 139 34.34 21.12 -5.41
N SER A 140 35.21 20.60 -4.55
CA SER A 140 36.31 19.72 -4.94
C SER A 140 36.14 18.37 -4.25
N LEU A 141 36.34 17.28 -5.00
CA LEU A 141 36.31 15.93 -4.44
C LEU A 141 37.63 15.67 -3.71
N VAL A 142 37.58 15.46 -2.39
CA VAL A 142 38.79 15.22 -1.58
C VAL A 142 39.30 13.80 -1.76
N ASN A 143 38.38 12.84 -1.78
CA ASN A 143 38.67 11.41 -1.90
C ASN A 143 37.72 10.75 -2.91
N PRO A 144 38.17 9.70 -3.64
CA PRO A 144 37.25 8.88 -4.41
C PRO A 144 36.19 8.28 -3.46
N PRO A 145 34.93 8.12 -3.92
CA PRO A 145 33.88 7.58 -3.06
C PRO A 145 34.26 6.19 -2.55
N ILE A 146 34.16 6.01 -1.24
CA ILE A 146 34.44 4.73 -0.59
C ILE A 146 33.11 4.01 -0.48
N VAL A 147 32.94 2.96 -1.29
CA VAL A 147 31.81 2.04 -1.20
C VAL A 147 32.32 0.77 -0.52
N LYS A 148 31.83 0.49 0.68
CA LYS A 148 32.07 -0.78 1.36
C LYS A 148 31.24 -1.83 0.63
N ASN A 149 31.86 -2.53 -0.31
CA ASN A 149 31.20 -3.61 -1.04
C ASN A 149 30.91 -4.75 -0.05
N PHE A 150 29.63 -4.93 0.30
CA PHE A 150 29.18 -6.13 1.01
C PHE A 150 29.14 -7.36 0.10
N SER A 151 29.14 -7.17 -1.23
CA SER A 151 29.26 -8.25 -2.20
C SER A 151 30.72 -8.47 -2.61
N ALA A 152 31.20 -9.71 -2.53
CA ALA A 152 32.49 -10.12 -3.07
C ALA A 152 32.55 -10.01 -4.61
N ASP A 153 31.38 -9.96 -5.25
CA ASP A 153 31.21 -9.95 -6.68
C ASP A 153 30.90 -8.53 -7.19
N LYS A 154 31.83 -7.99 -7.98
CA LYS A 154 31.75 -6.64 -8.56
C LYS A 154 31.11 -6.64 -9.95
N ASP A 155 30.69 -7.80 -10.44
CA ASP A 155 30.20 -7.92 -11.79
C ASP A 155 28.81 -7.29 -11.92
N VAL A 156 28.62 -6.65 -13.07
CA VAL A 156 27.33 -6.11 -13.50
C VAL A 156 26.34 -7.26 -13.55
N TYR A 157 25.15 -7.04 -12.99
CA TYR A 157 24.08 -8.03 -13.09
C TYR A 157 23.58 -8.09 -14.53
N HIS A 158 23.43 -9.31 -15.05
CA HIS A 158 22.83 -9.58 -16.34
C HIS A 158 21.68 -10.56 -16.17
N CYS A 159 20.46 -10.13 -16.48
CA CYS A 159 19.28 -10.99 -16.40
C CYS A 159 19.30 -12.17 -17.39
N GLY A 160 20.15 -12.10 -18.43
CA GLY A 160 20.37 -13.21 -19.35
C GLY A 160 19.21 -13.50 -20.33
N LEU A 161 18.19 -12.63 -20.37
CA LEU A 161 17.07 -12.80 -21.28
C LEU A 161 17.46 -12.52 -22.73
N ALA A 162 17.03 -13.41 -23.63
CA ALA A 162 17.14 -13.23 -25.07
C ALA A 162 15.81 -12.74 -25.64
N ILE A 163 15.86 -11.69 -26.46
CA ILE A 163 14.67 -11.19 -27.16
C ILE A 163 14.42 -12.07 -28.40
N SER A 164 13.24 -12.69 -28.48
CA SER A 164 12.87 -13.50 -29.63
C SER A 164 12.88 -12.71 -30.94
N GLU A 165 13.34 -13.32 -32.03
CA GLU A 165 13.26 -12.72 -33.36
C GLU A 165 11.81 -12.64 -33.87
N LYS A 166 10.91 -13.50 -33.36
CA LYS A 166 9.52 -13.61 -33.79
C LYS A 166 8.62 -12.49 -33.26
N VAL A 167 8.97 -11.85 -32.14
CA VAL A 167 8.18 -10.73 -31.61
C VAL A 167 8.32 -9.47 -32.49
N PRO A 168 7.27 -8.65 -32.64
CA PRO A 168 7.31 -7.45 -33.47
C PRO A 168 8.14 -6.34 -32.82
N LEU A 169 8.55 -5.34 -33.61
CA LEU A 169 9.50 -4.30 -33.20
C LEU A 169 9.10 -3.55 -31.92
N HIS A 170 7.82 -3.23 -31.75
CA HIS A 170 7.37 -2.49 -30.56
C HIS A 170 7.47 -3.33 -29.27
N ILE A 171 7.23 -4.64 -29.35
CA ILE A 171 7.46 -5.58 -28.24
C ILE A 171 8.96 -5.74 -27.99
N LYS A 172 9.78 -5.88 -29.04
CA LYS A 172 11.24 -5.91 -28.92
C LYS A 172 11.78 -4.69 -28.18
N PHE A 173 11.24 -3.51 -28.47
CA PHE A 173 11.59 -2.28 -27.77
C PHE A 173 11.24 -2.36 -26.28
N ALA A 174 10.02 -2.79 -25.93
CA ALA A 174 9.61 -2.95 -24.53
C ALA A 174 10.47 -3.99 -23.78
N CYS A 175 10.79 -5.13 -24.39
CA CYS A 175 11.67 -6.15 -23.81
C CYS A 175 13.11 -5.63 -23.65
N SER A 176 13.62 -4.86 -24.60
CA SER A 176 14.97 -4.26 -24.52
C SER A 176 15.05 -3.26 -23.37
N GLU A 177 14.05 -2.38 -23.22
CA GLU A 177 13.98 -1.43 -22.12
C GLU A 177 13.86 -2.15 -20.76
N TYR A 178 13.12 -3.26 -20.71
CA TYR A 178 13.01 -4.11 -19.53
C TYR A 178 14.38 -4.67 -19.12
N ILE A 179 15.09 -5.32 -20.03
CA ILE A 179 16.40 -5.92 -19.79
C ILE A 179 17.39 -4.88 -19.24
N ILE A 180 17.47 -3.72 -19.89
CA ILE A 180 18.37 -2.64 -19.46
C ILE A 180 17.97 -2.11 -18.07
N SER A 181 16.67 -1.96 -17.81
CA SER A 181 16.17 -1.46 -16.52
C SER A 181 16.46 -2.44 -15.38
N VAL A 182 16.28 -3.73 -15.63
CA VAL A 182 16.61 -4.82 -14.69
C VAL A 182 18.09 -4.84 -14.38
N ASP A 183 18.95 -4.88 -15.40
CA ASP A 183 20.40 -4.95 -15.22
C ASP A 183 20.90 -3.75 -14.39
N LYS A 184 20.41 -2.54 -14.68
CA LYS A 184 20.73 -1.33 -13.91
C LYS A 184 20.23 -1.39 -12.47
N PHE A 185 18.97 -1.77 -12.28
CA PHE A 185 18.33 -1.84 -10.97
C PHE A 185 19.00 -2.87 -10.07
N LEU A 186 19.19 -4.11 -10.54
CA LEU A 186 19.78 -5.18 -9.75
C LEU A 186 21.28 -4.94 -9.50
N THR A 187 22.01 -4.34 -10.44
CA THR A 187 23.39 -3.89 -10.21
C THR A 187 23.46 -2.84 -9.09
N ALA A 188 22.58 -1.83 -9.13
CA ALA A 188 22.53 -0.81 -8.08
C ALA A 188 22.07 -1.41 -6.74
N SER A 189 21.11 -2.33 -6.74
CA SER A 189 20.67 -3.02 -5.54
C SER A 189 21.77 -3.86 -4.92
N LYS A 190 22.51 -4.64 -5.72
CA LYS A 190 23.66 -5.44 -5.26
C LYS A 190 24.73 -4.56 -4.62
N LYS A 191 24.96 -3.37 -5.19
CA LYS A 191 26.01 -2.44 -4.74
C LYS A 191 25.61 -1.66 -3.48
N PHE A 192 24.41 -1.09 -3.45
CA PHE A 192 24.03 -0.12 -2.42
C PHE A 192 23.01 -0.67 -1.42
N THR A 193 22.09 -1.53 -1.84
CA THR A 193 21.05 -2.11 -0.96
C THR A 193 21.10 -3.64 -0.99
N PRO A 194 22.25 -4.27 -0.68
CA PRO A 194 22.46 -5.71 -0.86
C PRO A 194 21.49 -6.56 -0.03
N HIS A 195 20.98 -6.03 1.08
CA HIS A 195 19.96 -6.69 1.91
C HIS A 195 18.61 -6.86 1.19
N TYR A 196 18.32 -6.05 0.18
CA TYR A 196 17.14 -6.22 -0.67
C TYR A 196 17.38 -7.00 -1.95
N PHE A 197 18.64 -7.23 -2.32
CA PHE A 197 18.99 -7.77 -3.62
C PHE A 197 18.28 -9.09 -3.92
N SER A 198 18.27 -10.06 -2.99
CA SER A 198 17.63 -11.36 -3.21
C SER A 198 16.12 -11.25 -3.42
N LEU A 199 15.45 -10.33 -2.71
CA LEU A 199 14.00 -10.12 -2.84
C LEU A 199 13.66 -9.36 -4.13
N HIS A 200 14.46 -8.35 -4.46
CA HIS A 200 14.38 -7.65 -5.74
C HIS A 200 14.59 -8.60 -6.92
N GLU A 201 15.59 -9.48 -6.83
CA GLU A 201 15.87 -10.50 -7.84
C GLU A 201 14.68 -11.44 -8.02
N LYS A 202 14.09 -11.97 -6.94
CA LYS A 202 12.89 -12.81 -7.04
C LYS A 202 11.73 -12.13 -7.77
N THR A 203 11.51 -10.85 -7.50
CA THR A 203 10.44 -10.08 -8.17
C THR A 203 10.72 -9.88 -9.65
N VAL A 204 11.98 -9.62 -10.00
CA VAL A 204 12.43 -9.56 -11.39
C VAL A 204 12.31 -10.92 -12.07
N LEU A 205 12.65 -12.02 -11.40
CA LEU A 205 12.50 -13.36 -11.95
C LEU A 205 11.04 -13.67 -12.26
N ALA A 206 10.10 -13.32 -11.39
CA ALA A 206 8.67 -13.43 -11.67
C ALA A 206 8.23 -12.53 -12.85
N ALA A 207 8.87 -11.36 -13.03
CA ALA A 207 8.58 -10.47 -14.16
C ALA A 207 9.22 -10.93 -15.48
N ASN A 208 10.28 -11.75 -15.45
CA ASN A 208 10.91 -12.31 -16.65
C ASN A 208 9.92 -13.18 -17.44
N ASP A 209 8.98 -13.82 -16.75
CA ASP A 209 7.91 -14.61 -17.35
C ASP A 209 7.11 -13.78 -18.37
N LEU A 210 6.94 -12.48 -18.16
CA LEU A 210 6.24 -11.61 -19.12
C LEU A 210 6.95 -11.57 -20.48
N VAL A 211 8.29 -11.61 -20.50
CA VAL A 211 9.09 -11.57 -21.72
C VAL A 211 9.06 -12.92 -22.44
N THR A 212 9.21 -14.02 -21.70
CA THR A 212 9.17 -15.37 -22.26
C THR A 212 7.77 -15.73 -22.76
N ASP A 213 6.73 -15.33 -22.03
CA ASP A 213 5.32 -15.50 -22.41
C ASP A 213 4.96 -14.72 -23.67
N LEU A 214 5.40 -13.46 -23.79
CA LEU A 214 5.20 -12.69 -25.03
C LEU A 214 5.87 -13.39 -26.21
N ALA A 215 7.10 -13.87 -26.05
CA ALA A 215 7.77 -14.63 -27.11
C ALA A 215 7.00 -15.90 -27.48
N PHE A 216 6.50 -16.64 -26.48
CA PHE A 216 5.68 -17.83 -26.69
C PHE A 216 4.35 -17.52 -27.43
N LEU A 217 3.64 -16.46 -27.04
CA LEU A 217 2.40 -15.99 -27.70
C LEU A 217 2.63 -15.61 -29.17
N TYR A 218 3.83 -15.13 -29.51
CA TYR A 218 4.29 -14.90 -30.89
C TYR A 218 4.90 -16.16 -31.54
N GLN A 219 4.49 -17.35 -31.07
CA GLN A 219 4.84 -18.67 -31.61
C GLN A 219 6.34 -18.99 -31.51
N ASP A 220 7.07 -18.42 -30.55
CA ASP A 220 8.43 -18.87 -30.22
C ASP A 220 8.41 -20.08 -29.29
N GLU A 221 8.18 -21.25 -29.87
CA GLU A 221 8.07 -22.52 -29.15
C GLU A 221 9.36 -22.96 -28.44
N LEU A 222 10.50 -22.27 -28.65
CA LEU A 222 11.72 -22.49 -27.86
C LEU A 222 11.57 -21.98 -26.43
N GLN A 223 10.72 -20.98 -26.20
CA GLN A 223 10.42 -20.46 -24.88
C GLN A 223 9.43 -21.38 -24.17
N SER A 224 9.51 -21.41 -22.84
CA SER A 224 8.51 -22.10 -22.01
C SER A 224 7.53 -21.06 -21.46
N PRO A 225 6.21 -21.28 -21.62
CA PRO A 225 5.22 -20.41 -21.01
C PRO A 225 5.24 -20.57 -19.49
N SER A 226 4.92 -19.49 -18.78
CA SER A 226 4.67 -19.50 -17.34
C SER A 226 3.39 -20.25 -16.99
N ASP A 227 3.26 -20.66 -15.73
CA ASP A 227 2.02 -21.29 -15.22
C ASP A 227 0.81 -20.34 -15.33
N ALA A 228 1.04 -19.03 -15.18
CA ALA A 228 0.01 -18.01 -15.33
C ALA A 228 -0.51 -17.94 -16.79
N LEU A 229 0.39 -18.00 -17.77
CA LEU A 229 0.01 -18.04 -19.18
C LEU A 229 -0.65 -19.38 -19.54
N LEU A 230 -0.13 -20.50 -19.04
CA LEU A 230 -0.75 -21.81 -19.21
C LEU A 230 -2.19 -21.82 -18.68
N SER A 231 -2.42 -21.27 -17.49
CA SER A 231 -3.75 -21.12 -16.92
C SER A 231 -4.66 -20.23 -17.78
N SER A 232 -4.14 -19.11 -18.31
CA SER A 232 -4.90 -18.19 -19.15
C SER A 232 -5.21 -18.74 -20.54
N LEU A 233 -4.33 -19.59 -21.07
CA LEU A 233 -4.59 -20.39 -22.26
C LEU A 233 -5.41 -21.64 -21.94
N ASP A 234 -5.68 -21.95 -20.68
CA ASP A 234 -6.35 -23.16 -20.23
C ASP A 234 -5.66 -24.44 -20.77
N ALA A 235 -4.34 -24.49 -20.61
CA ALA A 235 -3.50 -25.57 -21.07
C ALA A 235 -2.73 -26.16 -19.88
N GLU A 236 -2.88 -27.46 -19.65
CA GLU A 236 -2.13 -28.16 -18.60
C GLU A 236 -0.65 -28.39 -18.98
N THR A 237 -0.34 -28.35 -20.27
CA THR A 237 1.02 -28.57 -20.77
C THR A 237 1.37 -27.60 -21.89
N LYS A 238 2.67 -27.40 -22.11
CA LYS A 238 3.21 -26.59 -23.20
C LYS A 238 2.70 -27.07 -24.57
N GLU A 239 2.61 -28.38 -24.80
CA GLU A 239 2.16 -28.95 -26.07
C GLU A 239 0.72 -28.58 -26.37
N LEU A 240 -0.16 -28.61 -25.36
CA LEU A 240 -1.54 -28.20 -25.50
C LEU A 240 -1.67 -26.69 -25.73
N ALA A 241 -0.83 -25.89 -25.06
CA ALA A 241 -0.76 -24.44 -25.27
C ALA A 241 -0.35 -24.11 -26.72
N VAL A 242 0.65 -24.82 -27.27
CA VAL A 242 1.05 -24.68 -28.69
C VAL A 242 -0.11 -25.01 -29.62
N GLN A 243 -0.85 -26.09 -29.36
CA GLN A 243 -2.03 -26.44 -30.18
C GLN A 243 -3.08 -25.33 -30.18
N LYS A 244 -3.34 -24.72 -29.01
CA LYS A 244 -4.29 -23.60 -28.88
C LYS A 244 -3.84 -22.33 -29.60
N LEU A 245 -2.53 -22.01 -29.58
CA LEU A 245 -1.98 -20.88 -30.33
C LEU A 245 -2.11 -21.03 -31.85
N HIS A 246 -2.11 -22.27 -32.34
CA HIS A 246 -2.30 -22.58 -33.76
C HIS A 246 -3.77 -22.70 -34.18
N ASP A 247 -4.72 -22.68 -33.22
CA ASP A 247 -6.16 -22.72 -33.51
C ASP A 247 -6.64 -21.36 -34.02
N PRO A 248 -7.08 -21.23 -35.29
CA PRO A 248 -7.54 -19.96 -35.84
C PRO A 248 -8.77 -19.39 -35.13
N SER A 249 -9.57 -20.23 -34.46
CA SER A 249 -10.78 -19.81 -33.76
C SER A 249 -10.48 -19.04 -32.48
N LEU A 250 -9.30 -19.23 -31.89
CA LEU A 250 -8.88 -18.59 -30.63
C LEU A 250 -8.07 -17.30 -30.83
N ARG A 251 -7.88 -16.86 -32.08
CA ARG A 251 -6.99 -15.75 -32.41
C ARG A 251 -7.32 -14.44 -31.66
N ILE A 252 -8.60 -14.11 -31.49
CA ILE A 252 -9.01 -12.90 -30.77
C ILE A 252 -8.55 -12.98 -29.31
N GLY A 253 -8.74 -14.12 -28.65
CA GLY A 253 -8.29 -14.33 -27.27
C GLY A 253 -6.76 -14.27 -27.15
N VAL A 254 -6.02 -14.80 -28.12
CA VAL A 254 -4.55 -14.68 -28.16
C VAL A 254 -4.11 -13.22 -28.31
N ASP A 255 -4.76 -12.44 -29.17
CA ASP A 255 -4.46 -11.01 -29.34
C ASP A 255 -4.77 -10.21 -28.06
N GLU A 256 -5.83 -10.55 -27.32
CA GLU A 256 -6.14 -9.97 -26.00
C GLU A 256 -5.06 -10.31 -24.97
N LEU A 257 -4.62 -11.57 -24.88
CA LEU A 257 -3.52 -11.98 -24.00
C LEU A 257 -2.21 -11.26 -24.34
N ILE A 258 -1.89 -11.11 -25.62
CA ILE A 258 -0.71 -10.34 -26.06
C ILE A 258 -0.78 -8.91 -25.54
N ASN A 259 -1.94 -8.25 -25.67
CA ASN A 259 -2.12 -6.88 -25.21
C ASN A 259 -2.00 -6.77 -23.69
N ASP A 260 -2.56 -7.72 -22.95
CA ASP A 260 -2.50 -7.76 -21.49
C ASP A 260 -1.06 -7.94 -21.00
N TRP A 261 -0.32 -8.93 -21.52
CA TRP A 261 1.08 -9.18 -21.13
C TRP A 261 1.99 -8.01 -21.52
N HIS A 262 1.80 -7.44 -22.71
CA HIS A 262 2.56 -6.27 -23.15
C HIS A 262 2.26 -5.05 -22.27
N GLY A 263 0.99 -4.85 -21.89
CA GLY A 263 0.56 -3.80 -20.97
C GLY A 263 1.21 -3.96 -19.59
N LYS A 264 1.23 -5.18 -19.05
CA LYS A 264 1.93 -5.51 -17.79
C LYS A 264 3.42 -5.22 -17.87
N LEU A 265 4.09 -5.58 -18.97
CA LEU A 265 5.51 -5.31 -19.18
C LEU A 265 5.82 -3.80 -19.22
N ILE A 266 5.07 -3.03 -20.00
CA ILE A 266 5.22 -1.56 -20.07
C ILE A 266 5.03 -0.93 -18.70
N GLN A 267 4.02 -1.39 -17.98
CA GLN A 267 3.73 -0.90 -16.64
C GLN A 267 4.88 -1.20 -15.68
N PHE A 268 5.39 -2.43 -15.68
CA PHE A 268 6.49 -2.81 -14.80
C PHE A 268 7.79 -2.07 -15.16
N ASN A 269 8.09 -1.89 -16.45
CA ASN A 269 9.20 -1.03 -16.91
C ASN A 269 9.10 0.39 -16.36
N SER A 270 7.88 0.96 -16.38
CA SER A 270 7.63 2.29 -15.84
C SER A 270 7.89 2.32 -14.33
N SER A 271 7.36 1.34 -13.57
CA SER A 271 7.61 1.20 -12.14
C SER A 271 9.11 1.10 -11.84
N MET A 272 9.84 0.22 -12.54
CA MET A 272 11.29 0.01 -12.39
C MET A 272 12.10 1.28 -12.66
N SER A 273 11.73 2.05 -13.69
CA SER A 273 12.36 3.33 -13.99
C SER A 273 12.18 4.34 -12.85
N TYR A 274 10.97 4.39 -12.26
CA TYR A 274 10.72 5.21 -11.07
C TYR A 274 11.53 4.74 -9.88
N ILE A 275 11.50 3.46 -9.56
CA ILE A 275 12.23 2.87 -8.42
C ILE A 275 13.72 3.15 -8.56
N TYR A 276 14.30 2.86 -9.72
CA TYR A 276 15.73 3.06 -9.95
C TYR A 276 16.13 4.53 -9.75
N SER A 277 15.40 5.45 -10.39
CA SER A 277 15.70 6.88 -10.27
C SER A 277 15.43 7.40 -8.84
N GLN A 278 14.33 7.04 -8.21
CA GLN A 278 13.99 7.54 -6.87
C GLN A 278 14.95 7.01 -5.80
N THR A 279 15.27 5.72 -5.87
CA THR A 279 16.08 5.03 -4.87
C THR A 279 17.56 5.34 -5.01
N TYR A 280 18.10 5.25 -6.23
CA TYR A 280 19.54 5.26 -6.44
C TYR A 280 20.08 6.59 -6.99
N SER A 281 19.25 7.61 -7.18
CA SER A 281 19.79 8.96 -7.42
C SER A 281 20.46 9.51 -6.16
N GLY A 282 21.56 10.24 -6.35
CA GLY A 282 22.38 10.68 -5.22
C GLY A 282 23.06 9.54 -4.46
N THR A 283 23.25 8.38 -5.10
CA THR A 283 24.18 7.34 -4.62
C THR A 283 25.60 7.63 -5.06
N PHE A 284 26.58 6.89 -4.55
CA PHE A 284 28.00 7.21 -4.69
C PHE A 284 28.61 6.72 -6.02
N PRO A 285 29.25 7.61 -6.82
CA PRO A 285 29.48 9.05 -6.62
C PRO A 285 28.21 9.92 -6.75
N ILE A 286 28.00 10.88 -5.82
CA ILE A 286 26.71 11.58 -5.64
C ILE A 286 26.14 12.24 -6.92
N PHE A 287 26.96 12.79 -7.83
CA PHE A 287 26.43 13.43 -9.06
C PHE A 287 26.25 12.51 -10.26
N ASP A 288 26.54 11.22 -10.13
CA ASP A 288 26.44 10.32 -11.29
C ASP A 288 24.99 10.16 -11.78
N HIS A 289 24.01 10.30 -10.86
CA HIS A 289 22.60 10.10 -11.15
C HIS A 289 21.71 11.16 -10.50
N ILE A 290 20.94 11.87 -11.33
CA ILE A 290 20.00 12.91 -10.90
C ILE A 290 18.60 12.31 -10.73
N GLY A 291 17.96 12.65 -9.60
CA GLY A 291 16.61 12.18 -9.28
C GLY A 291 15.51 12.88 -10.07
N LEU A 292 14.49 12.12 -10.49
CA LEU A 292 13.27 12.64 -11.10
C LEU A 292 12.49 13.60 -10.18
N VAL A 293 12.57 13.39 -8.87
CA VAL A 293 11.89 14.24 -7.88
C VAL A 293 12.72 15.49 -7.65
N ARG A 294 12.35 16.59 -8.32
CA ARG A 294 13.15 17.84 -8.35
C ARG A 294 13.63 18.32 -6.97
N ARG A 295 12.76 18.30 -5.95
CA ARG A 295 13.08 18.73 -4.57
C ARG A 295 14.07 17.80 -3.87
N HIS A 296 14.25 16.58 -4.36
CA HIS A 296 15.16 15.56 -3.83
C HIS A 296 16.12 15.07 -4.94
N SER A 297 16.42 15.92 -5.92
CA SER A 297 17.16 15.55 -7.12
C SER A 297 18.65 15.30 -6.86
N LEU A 298 19.20 15.84 -5.77
CA LEU A 298 20.62 15.69 -5.40
C LEU A 298 20.89 14.37 -4.66
N LEU A 299 20.12 14.07 -3.61
CA LEU A 299 20.34 12.90 -2.72
C LEU A 299 19.31 11.77 -2.92
N GLY A 300 18.32 11.97 -3.79
CA GLY A 300 17.24 11.00 -4.00
C GLY A 300 16.31 10.84 -2.79
N ILE A 301 15.51 9.77 -2.82
CA ILE A 301 14.54 9.42 -1.78
C ILE A 301 14.60 7.93 -1.39
N GLY A 302 15.75 7.29 -1.54
CA GLY A 302 15.89 5.84 -1.37
C GLY A 302 15.56 5.29 0.01
N SER A 303 15.82 6.00 1.10
CA SER A 303 15.31 5.57 2.41
C SER A 303 13.78 5.74 2.52
N GLY A 304 13.20 6.74 1.84
CA GLY A 304 11.74 6.86 1.70
C GLY A 304 11.14 5.69 0.91
N VAL A 305 11.79 5.22 -0.16
CA VAL A 305 11.35 4.03 -0.90
C VAL A 305 11.50 2.78 -0.05
N GLY A 306 12.62 2.65 0.67
CA GLY A 306 12.83 1.59 1.66
C GLY A 306 11.74 1.54 2.71
N ALA A 307 11.25 2.70 3.19
CA ALA A 307 10.13 2.77 4.13
C ALA A 307 8.84 2.12 3.59
N LEU A 308 8.48 2.39 2.32
CA LEU A 308 7.31 1.77 1.68
C LEU A 308 7.51 0.27 1.51
N TYR A 309 8.70 -0.14 1.04
CA TYR A 309 9.03 -1.54 0.82
C TYR A 309 8.99 -2.34 2.12
N GLU A 310 9.54 -1.79 3.19
CA GLU A 310 9.53 -2.38 4.53
C GLU A 310 8.14 -2.51 5.15
N LEU A 311 7.26 -1.53 4.88
CA LEU A 311 5.86 -1.58 5.31
C LEU A 311 5.09 -2.64 4.52
N LEU A 312 5.26 -2.65 3.20
CA LEU A 312 4.66 -3.64 2.30
C LEU A 312 5.10 -5.06 2.66
N SER A 313 6.40 -5.30 2.82
CA SER A 313 6.92 -6.62 3.19
C SER A 313 6.36 -7.07 4.54
N GLN A 314 6.21 -6.18 5.53
CA GLN A 314 5.54 -6.55 6.79
C GLN A 314 4.10 -7.04 6.56
N LEU A 315 3.33 -6.34 5.72
CA LEU A 315 1.94 -6.69 5.43
C LEU A 315 1.85 -8.01 4.65
N GLU A 316 2.61 -8.15 3.57
CA GLU A 316 2.63 -9.36 2.74
C GLU A 316 3.07 -10.57 3.56
N ASN A 317 4.08 -10.43 4.44
CA ASN A 317 4.50 -11.50 5.35
C ASN A 317 3.39 -11.94 6.33
N VAL A 318 2.53 -11.01 6.76
CA VAL A 318 1.42 -11.32 7.66
C VAL A 318 0.26 -11.93 6.88
N PHE A 319 -0.08 -11.37 5.71
CA PHE A 319 -1.18 -11.87 4.88
C PHE A 319 -0.88 -13.24 4.27
N PHE A 320 0.37 -13.53 3.90
CA PHE A 320 0.78 -14.85 3.43
C PHE A 320 0.62 -15.95 4.50
N ARG A 321 0.70 -15.59 5.78
CA ARG A 321 0.49 -16.56 6.89
C ARG A 321 -0.97 -16.91 7.09
N LEU A 322 -1.87 -16.31 6.32
CA LEU A 322 -3.29 -16.60 6.43
C LEU A 322 -3.64 -17.82 5.58
N PRO A 323 -4.56 -18.67 6.08
CA PRO A 323 -4.96 -19.88 5.39
C PRO A 323 -5.94 -19.58 4.23
N PHE A 324 -5.84 -18.40 3.63
CA PHE A 324 -6.73 -17.96 2.54
C PHE A 324 -6.15 -18.25 1.16
N ASP A 325 -4.90 -18.67 1.07
CA ASP A 325 -4.28 -19.09 -0.19
C ASP A 325 -4.90 -20.40 -0.71
N GLU A 326 -5.43 -21.25 0.19
CA GLU A 326 -6.11 -22.50 -0.16
C GLU A 326 -7.33 -22.73 0.73
N LEU A 327 -8.45 -22.06 0.43
CA LEU A 327 -9.69 -22.13 1.23
C LEU A 327 -10.21 -23.56 1.44
N THR A 328 -9.94 -24.48 0.50
CA THR A 328 -10.32 -25.90 0.57
C THR A 328 -9.68 -26.64 1.75
N THR A 329 -8.54 -26.16 2.25
CA THR A 329 -7.84 -26.76 3.39
C THR A 329 -8.41 -26.32 4.74
N THR A 330 -9.07 -25.16 4.77
CA THR A 330 -9.62 -24.53 5.98
C THR A 330 -10.80 -25.32 6.56
N LEU A 331 -11.13 -25.03 7.83
CA LEU A 331 -12.38 -25.55 8.41
C LEU A 331 -13.63 -25.03 7.69
N TYR A 332 -13.57 -23.92 6.94
CA TYR A 332 -14.75 -23.42 6.23
C TYR A 332 -15.25 -24.38 5.16
N PHE A 333 -14.33 -25.11 4.51
CA PHE A 333 -14.69 -26.08 3.48
C PHE A 333 -15.18 -27.42 4.06
N LYS A 334 -14.67 -27.79 5.24
CA LYS A 334 -14.90 -29.12 5.86
C LYS A 334 -16.06 -29.13 6.86
N THR A 335 -16.42 -27.96 7.40
CA THR A 335 -17.37 -27.84 8.51
C THR A 335 -18.73 -27.40 7.99
N ASN A 336 -19.77 -28.11 8.43
CA ASN A 336 -21.15 -27.73 8.16
C ASN A 336 -21.51 -26.48 8.96
N CYS A 337 -22.21 -25.54 8.32
CA CYS A 337 -22.75 -24.39 9.04
C CYS A 337 -23.96 -24.80 9.88
N PRO A 338 -24.27 -24.07 10.97
CA PRO A 338 -25.47 -24.29 11.74
C PRO A 338 -26.74 -24.17 10.86
N PRO A 339 -27.75 -25.04 11.03
CA PRO A 339 -28.98 -24.98 10.23
C PRO A 339 -29.70 -23.64 10.31
N GLU A 340 -29.61 -22.92 11.43
CA GLU A 340 -30.19 -21.59 11.61
C GLU A 340 -29.64 -20.54 10.61
N TYR A 341 -28.47 -20.77 9.99
CA TYR A 341 -27.90 -19.87 8.99
C TYR A 341 -28.55 -20.08 7.61
N SER A 342 -29.22 -21.22 7.41
CA SER A 342 -29.92 -21.56 6.17
C SER A 342 -31.24 -20.79 5.97
N ASN A 343 -31.71 -20.05 6.99
CA ASN A 343 -32.78 -19.07 6.83
C ASN A 343 -32.25 -17.88 6.01
N LEU A 344 -32.22 -18.06 4.69
CA LEU A 344 -31.63 -17.12 3.77
C LEU A 344 -32.32 -15.75 3.86
N ILE A 345 -31.52 -14.69 3.81
CA ILE A 345 -31.98 -13.30 3.90
C ILE A 345 -32.74 -12.96 2.62
N ILE A 346 -34.05 -13.21 2.59
CA ILE A 346 -34.86 -12.85 1.42
C ILE A 346 -35.00 -11.33 1.32
N ASP A 347 -35.26 -10.67 2.45
CA ASP A 347 -35.31 -9.22 2.60
C ASP A 347 -34.10 -8.77 3.44
N PRO A 348 -33.13 -8.04 2.87
CA PRO A 348 -32.00 -7.48 3.60
C PRO A 348 -32.39 -6.74 4.87
N SER A 349 -33.55 -6.10 4.94
CA SER A 349 -33.97 -5.34 6.13
C SER A 349 -34.27 -6.22 7.35
N LEU A 350 -34.47 -7.52 7.15
CA LEU A 350 -34.71 -8.52 8.20
C LEU A 350 -33.43 -9.25 8.63
N PHE A 351 -32.29 -8.94 8.02
CA PHE A 351 -31.03 -9.58 8.37
C PHE A 351 -30.58 -9.21 9.80
N GLU A 352 -30.17 -10.23 10.56
CA GLU A 352 -29.57 -10.09 11.88
C GLU A 352 -28.32 -10.96 12.00
N ALA A 353 -27.15 -10.32 12.12
CA ALA A 353 -25.87 -11.02 12.31
C ALA A 353 -25.69 -11.66 13.70
N ARG A 354 -26.67 -11.50 14.61
CA ARG A 354 -26.56 -11.97 16.01
C ARG A 354 -26.26 -13.46 16.11
N VAL A 355 -26.77 -14.26 15.17
CA VAL A 355 -26.51 -15.71 15.11
C VAL A 355 -25.04 -16.05 14.81
N TRP A 356 -24.23 -15.07 14.35
CA TRP A 356 -22.79 -15.22 14.07
C TRP A 356 -21.88 -14.75 15.21
N TYR A 357 -22.45 -14.26 16.32
CA TYR A 357 -21.64 -13.59 17.36
C TYR A 357 -20.80 -14.61 18.13
N ASP A 358 -21.44 -15.71 18.54
CA ASP A 358 -20.89 -16.78 19.37
C ASP A 358 -20.42 -18.01 18.58
N ASP A 359 -20.23 -17.86 17.27
CA ASP A 359 -19.88 -18.98 16.41
C ASP A 359 -18.50 -19.59 16.73
N VAL A 360 -18.44 -20.91 16.84
CA VAL A 360 -17.23 -21.64 17.24
C VAL A 360 -16.19 -21.65 16.11
N VAL A 361 -16.62 -21.76 14.85
CA VAL A 361 -15.72 -21.80 13.69
C VAL A 361 -15.04 -20.45 13.51
N LYS A 362 -15.78 -19.35 13.64
CA LYS A 362 -15.23 -17.98 13.74
C LYS A 362 -14.07 -17.89 14.75
N ASN A 363 -14.26 -18.47 15.93
CA ASN A 363 -13.26 -18.41 17.01
C ASN A 363 -12.06 -19.35 16.80
N THR A 364 -12.19 -20.36 15.93
CA THR A 364 -11.19 -21.43 15.75
C THR A 364 -10.29 -21.18 14.54
N VAL A 365 -10.86 -20.94 13.36
CA VAL A 365 -10.12 -20.86 12.08
C VAL A 365 -9.00 -19.84 12.12
N VAL A 366 -9.27 -18.66 12.69
CA VAL A 366 -8.29 -17.57 12.65
C VAL A 366 -7.41 -17.48 13.91
N GLY A 367 -7.45 -18.49 14.78
CA GLY A 367 -6.69 -18.53 16.05
C GLY A 367 -5.77 -19.73 16.20
N THR A 368 -6.21 -20.94 15.81
CA THR A 368 -5.41 -22.17 15.99
C THR A 368 -4.50 -22.47 14.81
N GLU A 369 -4.85 -22.10 13.59
CA GLU A 369 -4.01 -22.32 12.39
C GLU A 369 -2.79 -21.38 12.38
N VAL A 370 -2.90 -20.22 13.03
CA VAL A 370 -1.81 -19.28 13.30
C VAL A 370 -0.80 -19.85 14.32
N SER A 371 -1.02 -21.02 14.94
CA SER A 371 0.00 -21.63 15.81
C SER A 371 1.12 -22.37 15.05
N HIS A 372 0.96 -22.55 13.73
CA HIS A 372 1.95 -23.19 12.85
C HIS A 372 2.93 -22.19 12.19
N LEU A 373 3.29 -21.09 12.88
CA LEU A 373 4.12 -19.94 12.42
C LEU A 373 5.53 -20.24 11.84
N SER A 374 5.88 -21.49 11.60
CA SER A 374 7.09 -21.91 10.91
C SER A 374 6.87 -22.15 9.40
N VAL A 375 5.81 -21.59 8.79
CA VAL A 375 5.64 -21.69 7.33
C VAL A 375 6.75 -20.88 6.66
N SER A 376 7.67 -21.59 6.01
CA SER A 376 8.61 -21.00 5.07
C SER A 376 7.84 -20.47 3.87
N PHE A 377 8.19 -19.29 3.38
CA PHE A 377 7.67 -18.83 2.09
C PHE A 377 7.99 -19.85 1.00
N PRO A 378 7.05 -20.07 0.05
CA PRO A 378 7.32 -20.78 -1.19
C PRO A 378 8.56 -20.22 -1.89
N GLU A 379 9.24 -21.07 -2.67
CA GLU A 379 10.47 -20.64 -3.36
C GLU A 379 10.21 -19.47 -4.32
N ASP A 380 9.04 -19.47 -4.96
CA ASP A 380 8.52 -18.50 -5.91
C ASP A 380 7.88 -17.25 -5.27
N PHE A 381 7.70 -17.22 -3.93
CA PHE A 381 7.17 -16.03 -3.27
C PHE A 381 8.13 -14.83 -3.39
N PHE A 382 7.57 -13.69 -3.80
CA PHE A 382 8.27 -12.42 -3.93
C PHE A 382 7.49 -11.27 -3.28
N HIS A 383 8.20 -10.18 -2.98
CA HIS A 383 7.61 -8.95 -2.47
C HIS A 383 7.44 -7.94 -3.60
N ARG A 384 6.30 -7.26 -3.70
CA ARG A 384 6.14 -6.24 -4.75
C ARG A 384 7.16 -5.11 -4.56
N LEU A 385 7.58 -4.49 -5.66
CA LEU A 385 8.43 -3.31 -5.59
C LEU A 385 7.61 -2.07 -5.20
N SER A 386 8.17 -1.19 -4.38
CA SER A 386 7.48 0.01 -3.90
C SER A 386 8.07 1.30 -4.46
N PHE A 387 7.25 2.32 -4.74
CA PHE A 387 7.73 3.64 -5.20
C PHE A 387 6.71 4.77 -4.98
N PHE A 388 7.13 6.03 -5.13
CA PHE A 388 6.24 7.18 -5.07
C PHE A 388 5.78 7.62 -6.45
N SER A 389 4.50 7.95 -6.62
CA SER A 389 3.95 8.40 -7.89
C SER A 389 3.20 9.71 -7.76
N GLY A 390 3.52 10.66 -8.63
CA GLY A 390 2.74 11.89 -8.79
C GLY A 390 1.45 11.72 -9.60
N ARG A 391 1.33 10.61 -10.36
CA ARG A 391 0.18 10.36 -11.26
C ARG A 391 -0.81 9.35 -10.68
N LEU A 392 -0.28 8.30 -10.03
CA LEU A 392 -1.07 7.13 -9.65
C LEU A 392 -1.64 7.24 -8.23
N GLY A 393 -1.05 8.08 -7.37
CA GLY A 393 -1.46 8.18 -5.97
C GLY A 393 -1.11 6.91 -5.19
N PHE A 394 -2.01 6.50 -4.29
CA PHE A 394 -1.95 5.18 -3.68
C PHE A 394 -2.57 4.16 -4.64
N ARG A 395 -1.80 3.14 -5.03
CA ARG A 395 -2.31 2.06 -5.90
C ARG A 395 -1.47 0.80 -5.80
N GLU A 396 -2.10 -0.35 -5.94
CA GLU A 396 -1.42 -1.64 -6.04
C GLU A 396 -1.52 -2.24 -7.45
N TYR A 397 -0.47 -2.97 -7.83
CA TYR A 397 -0.33 -3.77 -9.04
C TYR A 397 0.35 -5.09 -8.71
N GLU A 398 0.24 -6.06 -9.62
CA GLU A 398 0.77 -7.43 -9.47
C GLU A 398 2.23 -7.48 -9.01
N LEU A 399 3.11 -6.69 -9.62
CA LEU A 399 4.56 -6.69 -9.34
C LEU A 399 5.04 -5.44 -8.58
N SER A 400 4.16 -4.46 -8.35
CA SER A 400 4.56 -3.19 -7.72
C SER A 400 3.41 -2.51 -6.99
N ALA A 401 3.72 -1.71 -5.99
CA ALA A 401 2.76 -0.86 -5.30
C ALA A 401 3.31 0.56 -5.17
N THR A 402 2.42 1.55 -5.14
CA THR A 402 2.80 2.96 -5.15
C THR A 402 2.06 3.78 -4.12
N ALA A 403 2.75 4.77 -3.55
CA ALA A 403 2.18 5.79 -2.70
C ALA A 403 2.20 7.16 -3.39
N ALA A 404 1.31 8.06 -2.99
CA ALA A 404 1.28 9.42 -3.53
C ALA A 404 2.59 10.18 -3.23
N ILE A 405 3.11 10.95 -4.19
CA ILE A 405 4.37 11.70 -4.00
C ILE A 405 4.28 12.74 -2.87
N GLN A 406 3.08 13.22 -2.56
CA GLN A 406 2.80 14.14 -1.46
C GLN A 406 3.18 13.56 -0.10
N VAL A 407 3.22 12.23 0.05
CA VAL A 407 3.70 11.53 1.25
C VAL A 407 5.13 11.95 1.61
N LEU A 408 5.98 12.30 0.65
CA LEU A 408 7.35 12.76 0.93
C LEU A 408 7.40 14.01 1.81
N VAL A 409 6.37 14.86 1.72
CA VAL A 409 6.29 16.14 2.43
C VAL A 409 5.28 16.08 3.57
N GLU A 410 4.23 15.25 3.44
CA GLU A 410 3.07 15.24 4.35
C GLU A 410 2.66 13.84 4.85
N SER A 411 3.56 12.84 4.83
CA SER A 411 3.32 11.46 5.31
C SER A 411 2.68 11.31 6.70
N HIS A 412 2.74 12.32 7.56
CA HIS A 412 2.16 12.29 8.91
C HIS A 412 0.83 13.06 9.02
N ARG A 413 0.40 13.76 7.96
CA ARG A 413 -0.84 14.55 7.92
C ARG A 413 -1.99 13.67 7.44
N LEU A 414 -3.21 13.89 7.95
CA LEU A 414 -4.38 13.08 7.59
C LEU A 414 -4.58 12.87 6.07
N PRO A 415 -4.50 13.89 5.20
CA PRO A 415 -4.79 13.71 3.77
C PRO A 415 -3.80 12.79 3.05
N TRP A 416 -2.53 12.81 3.48
CA TRP A 416 -1.44 12.06 2.84
C TRP A 416 -0.75 11.10 3.81
N HIS A 417 -1.46 10.66 4.84
CA HIS A 417 -0.87 9.83 5.86
C HIS A 417 -0.40 8.51 5.23
N ILE A 418 0.86 8.13 5.46
CA ILE A 418 1.47 6.95 4.81
C ILE A 418 0.74 5.65 5.15
N ILE A 419 0.03 5.60 6.28
CA ILE A 419 -0.81 4.45 6.63
C ILE A 419 -1.88 4.15 5.56
N ASN A 420 -2.32 5.12 4.76
CA ASN A 420 -3.26 4.88 3.67
C ASN A 420 -2.70 3.96 2.58
N TYR A 421 -1.36 3.80 2.52
CA TYR A 421 -0.73 2.80 1.67
C TYR A 421 -1.16 1.37 2.02
N THR A 422 -1.47 1.07 3.30
CA THR A 422 -1.91 -0.27 3.70
C THR A 422 -3.25 -0.66 3.08
N HIS A 423 -4.13 0.32 2.83
CA HIS A 423 -5.44 0.10 2.21
C HIS A 423 -5.31 -0.55 0.82
N GLU A 424 -4.40 -0.02 0.00
CA GLU A 424 -4.15 -0.54 -1.35
C GLU A 424 -3.55 -1.95 -1.33
N VAL A 425 -2.69 -2.26 -0.36
CA VAL A 425 -2.13 -3.60 -0.22
C VAL A 425 -3.21 -4.62 0.16
N ILE A 426 -4.20 -4.21 0.97
CA ILE A 426 -5.32 -5.07 1.38
C ILE A 426 -6.21 -5.44 0.19
N HIS A 427 -6.33 -4.61 -0.85
CA HIS A 427 -7.07 -4.97 -2.07
C HIS A 427 -6.57 -6.28 -2.67
N ASN A 428 -5.25 -6.50 -2.75
CA ASN A 428 -4.73 -7.77 -3.25
C ASN A 428 -5.14 -8.94 -2.37
N HIS A 429 -5.00 -8.80 -1.04
CA HIS A 429 -5.36 -9.86 -0.11
C HIS A 429 -6.84 -10.25 -0.23
N VAL A 430 -7.72 -9.26 -0.35
CA VAL A 430 -9.15 -9.50 -0.57
C VAL A 430 -9.43 -10.16 -1.92
N ARG A 431 -8.74 -9.75 -2.99
CA ARG A 431 -8.87 -10.41 -4.31
C ARG A 431 -8.48 -11.88 -4.23
N MET A 432 -7.42 -12.23 -3.48
CA MET A 432 -7.04 -13.63 -3.27
C MET A 432 -8.17 -14.42 -2.58
N ILE A 433 -8.75 -13.89 -1.49
CA ILE A 433 -9.88 -14.51 -0.79
C ILE A 433 -11.07 -14.72 -1.74
N LEU A 434 -11.46 -13.68 -2.48
CA LEU A 434 -12.65 -13.74 -3.35
C LEU A 434 -12.42 -14.65 -4.57
N ASN A 435 -11.22 -14.67 -5.15
CA ASN A 435 -10.90 -15.55 -6.27
C ASN A 435 -10.92 -17.04 -5.87
N GLN A 436 -10.61 -17.36 -4.61
CA GLN A 436 -10.76 -18.73 -4.09
C GLN A 436 -12.24 -19.13 -3.91
N MET A 437 -13.15 -18.18 -3.73
CA MET A 437 -14.59 -18.45 -3.62
C MET A 437 -15.28 -18.57 -4.97
N PHE A 438 -14.95 -17.67 -5.89
CA PHE A 438 -15.64 -17.56 -7.17
C PHE A 438 -14.89 -18.19 -8.32
N VAL A 439 -13.67 -18.73 -8.11
CA VAL A 439 -12.67 -19.01 -9.17
C VAL A 439 -12.42 -17.73 -9.99
N ASP A 440 -11.32 -17.61 -10.73
CA ASP A 440 -11.12 -16.40 -11.54
C ASP A 440 -12.25 -16.30 -12.58
N LEU A 441 -13.23 -15.42 -12.33
CA LEU A 441 -14.44 -15.25 -13.14
C LEU A 441 -14.13 -14.91 -14.61
N LYS A 442 -12.87 -14.57 -14.92
CA LYS A 442 -12.37 -14.30 -16.27
C LYS A 442 -11.78 -15.52 -16.98
N SER A 443 -11.43 -16.59 -16.27
CA SER A 443 -10.75 -17.77 -16.83
C SER A 443 -11.69 -18.94 -17.18
N TRP A 444 -13.01 -18.74 -17.04
CA TRP A 444 -13.97 -19.81 -17.23
C TRP A 444 -14.23 -20.16 -18.71
N ARG A 445 -14.24 -21.47 -19.03
CA ARG A 445 -14.83 -21.96 -20.29
C ARG A 445 -16.34 -21.82 -20.24
N PRO A 446 -17.05 -21.42 -21.32
CA PRO A 446 -18.52 -21.31 -21.32
C PRO A 446 -19.26 -22.57 -20.84
N GLU A 447 -18.71 -23.77 -21.07
CA GLU A 447 -19.33 -25.04 -20.68
C GLU A 447 -19.07 -25.44 -19.21
N GLU A 448 -17.92 -25.08 -18.65
CA GLU A 448 -17.57 -25.34 -17.23
C GLU A 448 -18.12 -24.24 -16.33
N GLU A 449 -18.10 -23.00 -16.81
CA GLU A 449 -18.83 -21.83 -16.30
C GLU A 449 -20.28 -22.14 -16.04
N SER A 450 -20.99 -22.66 -17.05
CA SER A 450 -22.41 -22.97 -16.94
C SER A 450 -22.66 -24.02 -15.87
N LYS A 451 -21.79 -25.05 -15.74
CA LYS A 451 -21.89 -26.07 -14.69
C LYS A 451 -21.59 -25.50 -13.29
N TYR A 452 -20.58 -24.64 -13.16
CA TYR A 452 -20.15 -24.10 -11.88
C TYR A 452 -21.11 -23.03 -11.36
N LEU A 453 -21.56 -22.12 -12.21
CA LEU A 453 -22.64 -21.19 -11.90
C LEU A 453 -23.94 -21.92 -11.60
N LYS A 454 -24.24 -22.97 -12.38
CA LYS A 454 -25.39 -23.81 -12.10
C LYS A 454 -25.27 -24.48 -10.73
N HIS A 455 -24.09 -24.96 -10.35
CA HIS A 455 -23.88 -25.51 -9.01
C HIS A 455 -24.20 -24.48 -7.92
N PHE A 456 -23.85 -23.20 -8.09
CA PHE A 456 -24.21 -22.17 -7.13
C PHE A 456 -25.69 -21.79 -7.15
N THR A 457 -26.34 -21.74 -8.32
CA THR A 457 -27.79 -21.55 -8.38
C THR A 457 -28.51 -22.73 -7.72
N ASP A 458 -28.04 -23.96 -7.97
CA ASP A 458 -28.54 -25.18 -7.36
C ASP A 458 -28.36 -25.13 -5.83
N ILE A 459 -27.20 -24.69 -5.31
CA ILE A 459 -26.99 -24.48 -3.86
C ILE A 459 -28.02 -23.50 -3.29
N ILE A 460 -28.29 -22.38 -3.98
CA ILE A 460 -29.23 -21.38 -3.47
C ILE A 460 -30.66 -21.91 -3.52
N GLU A 461 -31.07 -22.60 -4.58
CA GLU A 461 -32.35 -23.30 -4.66
C GLU A 461 -32.47 -24.36 -3.55
N GLU A 462 -31.40 -25.13 -3.34
CA GLU A 462 -31.21 -26.06 -2.22
C GLU A 462 -31.11 -25.36 -0.86
N ILE A 463 -31.05 -24.04 -0.75
CA ILE A 463 -31.24 -23.36 0.55
C ILE A 463 -32.67 -22.78 0.64
N LEU A 464 -33.27 -22.35 -0.47
CA LEU A 464 -34.60 -21.72 -0.52
C LEU A 464 -35.79 -22.68 -0.38
N ASP A 465 -35.71 -23.91 -0.92
CA ASP A 465 -36.77 -24.93 -0.76
C ASP A 465 -37.00 -25.36 0.72
N ALA A 466 -38.09 -24.93 1.35
CA ALA A 466 -38.37 -25.20 2.77
C ALA A 466 -38.73 -26.67 3.07
N ASP A 467 -39.04 -27.48 2.06
CA ASP A 467 -39.54 -28.87 2.21
C ASP A 467 -38.50 -29.94 1.87
N ALA A 468 -37.39 -29.60 1.22
CA ALA A 468 -36.34 -30.59 0.96
C ALA A 468 -35.55 -30.89 2.25
N GLN A 469 -35.43 -32.18 2.58
CA GLN A 469 -34.60 -32.73 3.66
C GLN A 469 -33.10 -32.50 3.38
N LYS A 470 -32.69 -31.24 3.46
CA LYS A 470 -31.47 -30.74 2.83
C LYS A 470 -30.23 -31.22 3.53
N ARG A 471 -29.32 -31.75 2.70
CA ARG A 471 -27.95 -32.03 3.09
C ARG A 471 -27.38 -30.84 3.88
N PRO A 472 -26.56 -31.09 4.91
CA PRO A 472 -25.91 -29.98 5.59
C PRO A 472 -25.04 -29.21 4.59
N ILE A 473 -25.15 -27.88 4.60
CA ILE A 473 -24.30 -26.99 3.81
C ILE A 473 -23.05 -26.63 4.61
N THR A 474 -21.94 -26.43 3.91
CA THR A 474 -20.68 -25.99 4.50
C THR A 474 -20.64 -24.48 4.71
N TYR A 475 -19.70 -23.99 5.51
CA TYR A 475 -19.43 -22.55 5.63
C TYR A 475 -19.05 -21.92 4.29
N PHE A 476 -18.25 -22.62 3.48
CA PHE A 476 -17.86 -22.16 2.16
C PHE A 476 -19.07 -21.93 1.24
N GLU A 477 -19.99 -22.90 1.16
CA GLU A 477 -21.24 -22.77 0.40
C GLU A 477 -22.11 -21.63 0.94
N PHE A 478 -22.18 -21.49 2.27
CA PHE A 478 -22.91 -20.40 2.93
C PHE A 478 -22.34 -19.01 2.57
N PHE A 479 -21.01 -18.84 2.54
CA PHE A 479 -20.38 -17.57 2.19
C PHE A 479 -20.70 -17.18 0.74
N ILE A 480 -20.59 -18.13 -0.19
CA ILE A 480 -20.91 -17.90 -1.60
C ILE A 480 -22.38 -17.56 -1.78
N ALA A 481 -23.29 -18.32 -1.16
CA ALA A 481 -24.71 -18.04 -1.20
C ALA A 481 -25.05 -16.64 -0.64
N THR A 482 -24.39 -16.22 0.43
CA THR A 482 -24.56 -14.89 1.03
C THR A 482 -24.13 -13.77 0.09
N ILE A 483 -22.98 -13.91 -0.57
CA ILE A 483 -22.49 -12.91 -1.54
C ILE A 483 -23.37 -12.87 -2.80
N ILE A 484 -23.74 -14.03 -3.36
CA ILE A 484 -24.65 -14.08 -4.50
C ILE A 484 -25.99 -13.42 -4.14
N LYS A 485 -26.47 -13.61 -2.91
CA LYS A 485 -27.72 -12.96 -2.47
C LYS A 485 -27.58 -11.44 -2.39
N PHE A 486 -26.45 -10.92 -1.91
CA PHE A 486 -26.15 -9.49 -1.99
C PHE A 486 -26.23 -8.98 -3.44
N VAL A 487 -25.62 -9.71 -4.38
CA VAL A 487 -25.59 -9.39 -5.82
C VAL A 487 -26.99 -9.39 -6.43
N ILE A 488 -27.81 -10.38 -6.11
CA ILE A 488 -29.20 -10.47 -6.58
C ILE A 488 -30.05 -9.33 -6.00
N ASN A 489 -29.90 -9.06 -4.70
CA ASN A 489 -30.66 -8.02 -4.00
C ASN A 489 -30.25 -6.60 -4.41
N ALA A 490 -29.04 -6.42 -4.97
CA ALA A 490 -28.51 -5.12 -5.37
C ALA A 490 -29.35 -4.42 -6.45
N GLU A 491 -30.15 -5.15 -7.22
CA GLU A 491 -31.06 -4.56 -8.22
C GLU A 491 -32.29 -3.88 -7.62
N VAL A 492 -32.65 -4.25 -6.39
CA VAL A 492 -33.84 -3.75 -5.69
C VAL A 492 -33.43 -2.87 -4.52
N PHE A 493 -32.59 -3.38 -3.64
CA PHE A 493 -32.12 -2.66 -2.45
C PHE A 493 -30.93 -1.75 -2.75
N GLY A 494 -30.30 -1.89 -3.92
CA GLY A 494 -29.10 -1.14 -4.30
C GLY A 494 -27.81 -1.71 -3.68
N SER A 495 -26.69 -1.07 -3.98
CA SER A 495 -25.34 -1.48 -3.56
C SER A 495 -24.44 -0.26 -3.30
N LEU A 496 -23.10 -0.38 -3.33
CA LEU A 496 -22.23 0.80 -3.26
C LEU A 496 -22.32 1.67 -4.52
N ILE A 497 -22.52 1.07 -5.70
CA ILE A 497 -22.67 1.82 -6.97
C ILE A 497 -24.12 1.94 -7.45
N ALA A 498 -24.97 0.94 -7.18
CA ALA A 498 -26.35 0.93 -7.68
C ALA A 498 -27.31 1.63 -6.69
N PRO A 499 -28.20 2.52 -7.17
CA PRO A 499 -29.27 3.08 -6.35
C PRO A 499 -30.32 2.01 -6.00
N SER A 500 -31.10 2.28 -4.95
CA SER A 500 -32.25 1.44 -4.60
C SER A 500 -33.50 1.76 -5.46
N ASP A 501 -34.35 0.76 -5.69
CA ASP A 501 -35.64 0.89 -6.34
C ASP A 501 -36.77 0.83 -5.30
N SER A 502 -37.17 2.01 -4.82
CA SER A 502 -38.18 2.11 -3.76
C SER A 502 -39.55 1.54 -4.13
N LEU A 503 -39.91 1.47 -5.42
CA LEU A 503 -41.18 0.89 -5.86
C LEU A 503 -41.11 -0.64 -5.74
N LYS A 504 -40.05 -1.25 -6.27
CA LYS A 504 -39.82 -2.70 -6.15
C LYS A 504 -39.70 -3.15 -4.70
N ILE A 505 -39.05 -2.37 -3.84
CA ILE A 505 -38.94 -2.70 -2.40
C ILE A 505 -40.34 -2.79 -1.75
N VAL A 506 -41.21 -1.81 -2.03
CA VAL A 506 -42.58 -1.83 -1.48
C VAL A 506 -43.38 -3.02 -2.00
N GLU A 507 -43.20 -3.38 -3.27
CA GLU A 507 -43.79 -4.60 -3.84
C GLU A 507 -43.27 -5.87 -3.14
N CYS A 508 -41.97 -5.96 -2.86
CA CYS A 508 -41.36 -7.11 -2.19
C CYS A 508 -41.80 -7.26 -0.72
N GLN A 509 -42.06 -6.16 -0.02
CA GLN A 509 -42.49 -6.18 1.39
C GLN A 509 -43.96 -6.63 1.57
N GLY A 510 -44.76 -6.65 0.49
CA GLY A 510 -46.20 -6.91 0.53
C GLY A 510 -46.66 -8.33 0.21
N SER A 511 -45.80 -9.23 -0.28
CA SER A 511 -46.21 -10.60 -0.66
C SER A 511 -45.29 -11.67 -0.09
N ALA A 512 -45.85 -12.63 0.64
CA ALA A 512 -45.12 -13.82 1.09
C ALA A 512 -44.73 -14.76 -0.07
N GLU A 513 -45.47 -14.71 -1.19
CA GLU A 513 -45.27 -15.58 -2.37
C GLU A 513 -44.16 -15.07 -3.31
N ARG A 514 -43.94 -13.75 -3.46
CA ARG A 514 -42.78 -13.23 -4.24
C ARG A 514 -41.44 -13.29 -3.49
N LYS A 515 -41.45 -13.66 -2.20
CA LYS A 515 -40.22 -13.98 -1.46
C LYS A 515 -39.53 -15.23 -2.05
N THR A 516 -40.32 -16.12 -2.64
CA THR A 516 -39.89 -17.34 -3.34
C THR A 516 -39.84 -17.17 -4.88
N ASP A 517 -40.67 -16.31 -5.48
CA ASP A 517 -40.68 -16.05 -6.94
C ASP A 517 -39.68 -14.96 -7.41
N TYR A 518 -38.71 -14.54 -6.60
CA TYR A 518 -37.59 -13.73 -7.11
C TYR A 518 -36.76 -14.64 -8.03
N MET A 519 -37.16 -14.72 -9.30
CA MET A 519 -36.62 -15.69 -10.26
C MET A 519 -35.09 -15.65 -10.20
N MET A 520 -34.51 -16.79 -9.84
CA MET A 520 -33.07 -16.95 -9.88
C MET A 520 -32.62 -16.59 -11.30
N PRO A 521 -31.67 -15.64 -11.44
CA PRO A 521 -31.15 -15.31 -12.75
C PRO A 521 -30.59 -16.58 -13.41
N ASP A 522 -30.71 -16.70 -14.73
CA ASP A 522 -29.96 -17.72 -15.45
C ASP A 522 -28.45 -17.53 -15.22
N SER A 523 -27.66 -18.58 -15.45
CA SER A 523 -26.23 -18.59 -15.15
C SER A 523 -25.49 -17.39 -15.77
N LEU A 524 -25.77 -17.06 -17.04
CA LEU A 524 -25.11 -15.96 -17.73
C LEU A 524 -25.47 -14.60 -17.11
N HIS A 525 -26.74 -14.40 -16.76
CA HIS A 525 -27.19 -13.19 -16.10
C HIS A 525 -26.59 -13.06 -14.69
N LEU A 526 -26.48 -14.17 -13.94
CA LEU A 526 -25.82 -14.19 -12.64
C LEU A 526 -24.34 -13.82 -12.75
N GLN A 527 -23.62 -14.39 -13.71
CA GLN A 527 -22.21 -14.08 -13.94
C GLN A 527 -21.99 -12.58 -14.21
N ASN A 528 -22.78 -12.00 -15.10
CA ASN A 528 -22.69 -10.58 -15.44
C ASN A 528 -22.92 -9.71 -14.19
N LYS A 529 -23.87 -10.09 -13.33
CA LYS A 529 -24.09 -9.40 -12.05
C LYS A 529 -22.93 -9.59 -11.08
N LEU A 530 -22.40 -10.80 -10.96
CA LEU A 530 -21.24 -11.08 -10.11
C LEU A 530 -20.06 -10.21 -10.53
N LEU A 531 -19.73 -10.17 -11.82
CA LEU A 531 -18.68 -9.30 -12.37
C LEU A 531 -18.96 -7.81 -12.11
N TRP A 532 -20.20 -7.37 -12.28
CA TRP A 532 -20.60 -5.99 -12.06
C TRP A 532 -20.46 -5.54 -10.60
N TYR A 533 -20.86 -6.40 -9.65
CA TYR A 533 -20.84 -6.10 -8.22
C TYR A 533 -19.62 -6.65 -7.47
N TYR A 534 -18.71 -7.36 -8.15
CA TYR A 534 -17.46 -7.86 -7.55
C TYR A 534 -16.69 -6.74 -6.87
N LYS A 535 -16.57 -5.58 -7.55
CA LYS A 535 -15.92 -4.40 -6.99
C LYS A 535 -16.58 -3.92 -5.69
N ASP A 536 -17.91 -3.96 -5.59
CA ASP A 536 -18.61 -3.54 -4.36
C ASP A 536 -18.27 -4.48 -3.19
N VAL A 537 -18.25 -5.79 -3.43
CA VAL A 537 -17.88 -6.80 -2.43
C VAL A 537 -16.43 -6.60 -2.00
N THR A 538 -15.50 -6.44 -2.96
CA THR A 538 -14.09 -6.18 -2.69
C THR A 538 -13.92 -4.95 -1.80
N GLU A 539 -14.56 -3.83 -2.15
CA GLU A 539 -14.40 -2.56 -1.41
C GLU A 539 -14.97 -2.67 0.01
N ILE A 540 -16.11 -3.34 0.20
CA ILE A 540 -16.65 -3.60 1.54
C ILE A 540 -15.66 -4.43 2.36
N PHE A 541 -15.16 -5.55 1.81
CA PHE A 541 -14.18 -6.41 2.48
C PHE A 541 -12.90 -5.65 2.85
N VAL A 542 -12.34 -4.89 1.92
CA VAL A 542 -11.11 -4.11 2.15
C VAL A 542 -11.31 -3.13 3.29
N HIS A 543 -12.40 -2.35 3.28
CA HIS A 543 -12.66 -1.39 4.35
C HIS A 543 -12.87 -2.08 5.70
N VAL A 544 -13.57 -3.22 5.76
CA VAL A 544 -13.80 -3.99 6.99
C VAL A 544 -12.47 -4.50 7.55
N ILE A 545 -11.65 -5.11 6.70
CA ILE A 545 -10.34 -5.68 7.06
C ILE A 545 -9.36 -4.60 7.49
N ASP A 546 -9.27 -3.50 6.74
CA ASP A 546 -8.41 -2.35 7.06
C ASP A 546 -8.79 -1.72 8.41
N PHE A 547 -10.10 -1.46 8.61
CA PHE A 547 -10.62 -0.94 9.87
C PHE A 547 -10.26 -1.82 11.07
N CYS A 548 -10.39 -3.14 10.93
CA CYS A 548 -10.13 -4.05 12.02
C CYS A 548 -8.62 -4.25 12.24
N TYR A 549 -7.87 -4.57 11.18
CA TYR A 549 -6.48 -4.97 11.31
C TYR A 549 -5.52 -3.80 11.45
N ILE A 550 -5.66 -2.77 10.63
CA ILE A 550 -4.73 -1.64 10.60
C ILE A 550 -5.11 -0.63 11.68
N TYR A 551 -6.39 -0.31 11.79
CA TYR A 551 -6.88 0.76 12.68
C TYR A 551 -7.36 0.27 14.06
N LYS A 552 -7.29 -1.03 14.36
CA LYS A 552 -7.73 -1.64 15.63
C LYS A 552 -9.14 -1.20 16.04
N LYS A 553 -10.03 -1.09 15.06
CA LYS A 553 -11.43 -0.69 15.24
C LYS A 553 -11.60 0.70 15.90
N GLN A 554 -10.62 1.60 15.72
CA GLN A 554 -10.71 2.99 16.17
C GLN A 554 -11.50 3.81 15.15
N GLU A 555 -12.82 3.82 15.31
CA GLU A 555 -13.76 4.39 14.35
C GLU A 555 -13.50 5.86 14.02
N GLU A 556 -13.37 6.72 15.03
CA GLU A 556 -13.16 8.16 14.82
C GLU A 556 -11.87 8.42 14.01
N VAL A 557 -10.76 7.78 14.40
CA VAL A 557 -9.46 7.93 13.74
C VAL A 557 -9.51 7.42 12.30
N TYR A 558 -10.15 6.27 12.09
CA TYR A 558 -10.34 5.69 10.76
C TYR A 558 -11.15 6.63 9.85
N MET A 559 -12.32 7.09 10.31
CA MET A 559 -13.19 7.98 9.55
C MET A 559 -12.50 9.31 9.22
N MET A 560 -11.75 9.86 10.17
CA MET A 560 -10.99 11.08 9.94
C MET A 560 -9.90 10.91 8.89
N SER A 561 -9.14 9.81 8.95
CA SER A 561 -8.08 9.50 7.99
C SER A 561 -8.64 9.34 6.57
N ILE A 562 -9.63 8.47 6.39
CA ILE A 562 -10.17 8.16 5.05
C ILE A 562 -10.85 9.36 4.42
N TRP A 563 -11.62 10.16 5.18
CA TRP A 563 -12.30 11.33 4.62
C TRP A 563 -11.34 12.47 4.32
N ALA A 564 -10.28 12.65 5.11
CA ALA A 564 -9.23 13.61 4.78
C ALA A 564 -8.52 13.19 3.48
N SER A 565 -8.18 11.91 3.33
CA SER A 565 -7.57 11.36 2.11
C SER A 565 -8.48 11.50 0.89
N TRP A 566 -9.73 11.03 0.98
CA TRP A 566 -10.71 11.12 -0.09
C TRP A 566 -11.06 12.54 -0.51
N SER A 567 -10.94 13.51 0.41
CA SER A 567 -11.18 14.92 0.09
C SER A 567 -10.19 15.49 -0.93
N THR A 568 -9.03 14.83 -1.09
CA THR A 568 -8.00 15.20 -2.08
C THR A 568 -8.28 14.63 -3.48
N ILE A 569 -9.23 13.69 -3.61
CA ILE A 569 -9.50 12.96 -4.86
C ILE A 569 -10.75 13.54 -5.54
N PRO A 570 -10.62 14.21 -6.71
CA PRO A 570 -11.77 14.84 -7.37
C PRO A 570 -12.90 13.86 -7.74
N ALA A 571 -12.56 12.61 -8.08
CA ALA A 571 -13.54 11.59 -8.45
C ALA A 571 -14.52 11.25 -7.32
N VAL A 572 -14.11 11.37 -6.05
CA VAL A 572 -14.95 11.10 -4.87
C VAL A 572 -16.19 12.02 -4.87
N VAL A 573 -16.02 13.25 -5.32
CA VAL A 573 -17.10 14.25 -5.37
C VAL A 573 -18.24 13.83 -6.29
N ASN A 574 -17.92 13.09 -7.37
CA ASN A 574 -18.93 12.63 -8.33
C ASN A 574 -19.77 11.49 -7.76
N ASP A 575 -19.16 10.60 -6.96
CA ASP A 575 -19.78 9.37 -6.48
C ASP A 575 -19.93 9.31 -4.95
N ILE A 576 -20.10 10.47 -4.30
CA ILE A 576 -20.03 10.62 -2.84
C ILE A 576 -20.91 9.64 -2.03
N LYS A 577 -22.04 9.18 -2.59
CA LYS A 577 -22.94 8.22 -1.92
C LYS A 577 -22.26 6.88 -1.63
N GLN A 578 -21.40 6.38 -2.53
CA GLN A 578 -20.70 5.11 -2.32
C GLN A 578 -19.72 5.21 -1.14
N TYR A 579 -19.05 6.36 -1.02
CA TYR A 579 -18.12 6.65 0.07
C TYR A 579 -18.82 6.83 1.41
N ILE A 580 -19.99 7.49 1.41
CA ILE A 580 -20.87 7.53 2.59
C ILE A 580 -21.23 6.10 3.01
N LEU A 581 -21.69 5.25 2.09
CA LEU A 581 -22.08 3.87 2.42
C LEU A 581 -20.94 3.03 3.01
N ARG A 582 -19.73 3.13 2.44
CA ARG A 582 -18.53 2.49 3.01
C ARG A 582 -18.33 2.92 4.46
N SER A 583 -18.42 4.22 4.76
CA SER A 583 -18.33 4.72 6.14
C SER A 583 -19.46 4.21 7.04
N LEU A 584 -20.71 4.23 6.56
CA LEU A 584 -21.85 3.77 7.34
C LEU A 584 -21.70 2.27 7.67
N VAL A 585 -21.27 1.44 6.72
CA VAL A 585 -21.05 0.00 6.96
C VAL A 585 -20.04 -0.22 8.08
N ILE A 586 -18.91 0.49 8.05
CA ILE A 586 -17.84 0.36 9.05
C ILE A 586 -18.29 0.76 10.45
N ILE A 587 -18.95 1.92 10.59
CA ILE A 587 -19.56 2.36 11.86
C ILE A 587 -20.60 1.33 12.32
N GLY A 588 -21.36 0.78 11.37
CA GLY A 588 -22.39 -0.22 11.61
C GLY A 588 -21.87 -1.50 12.26
N LEU A 589 -20.64 -1.93 11.95
CA LEU A 589 -20.04 -3.17 12.49
C LEU A 589 -19.96 -3.20 14.02
N GLN A 590 -19.90 -2.04 14.67
CA GLN A 590 -19.79 -1.93 16.13
C GLN A 590 -21.13 -1.69 16.83
N ILE A 591 -22.23 -1.56 16.07
CA ILE A 591 -23.55 -1.26 16.62
C ILE A 591 -24.44 -2.51 16.57
N GLU A 592 -24.95 -2.91 17.72
CA GLU A 592 -25.86 -4.04 17.85
C GLU A 592 -27.33 -3.66 17.59
N GLY A 593 -28.12 -4.64 17.19
CA GLY A 593 -29.57 -4.56 17.02
C GLY A 593 -30.01 -4.67 15.56
N SER A 594 -31.31 -4.44 15.32
CA SER A 594 -31.88 -4.50 13.97
C SER A 594 -31.23 -3.48 13.04
N LEU A 595 -31.17 -3.80 11.74
CA LEU A 595 -30.54 -2.92 10.75
C LEU A 595 -31.14 -1.52 10.70
N GLN A 596 -32.45 -1.38 10.94
CA GLN A 596 -33.10 -0.06 11.02
C GLN A 596 -32.56 0.78 12.18
N LYS A 597 -32.40 0.14 13.35
CA LYS A 597 -31.82 0.80 14.53
C LYS A 597 -30.35 1.14 14.28
N ARG A 598 -29.57 0.19 13.75
CA ARG A 598 -28.17 0.39 13.34
C ARG A 598 -28.05 1.59 12.42
N TYR A 599 -28.79 1.63 11.31
CA TYR A 599 -28.72 2.72 10.33
C TYR A 599 -28.96 4.10 10.96
N THR A 600 -29.96 4.22 11.83
CA THR A 600 -30.27 5.50 12.49
C THR A 600 -29.10 5.98 13.35
N LEU A 601 -28.56 5.09 14.20
CA LEU A 601 -27.43 5.40 15.08
C LEU A 601 -26.15 5.68 14.27
N VAL A 602 -25.89 4.88 13.24
CA VAL A 602 -24.76 5.01 12.34
C VAL A 602 -24.75 6.39 11.66
N VAL A 603 -25.89 6.85 11.15
CA VAL A 603 -25.98 8.16 10.50
C VAL A 603 -25.77 9.29 11.50
N GLU A 604 -26.29 9.18 12.73
CA GLU A 604 -26.05 10.16 13.79
C GLU A 604 -24.58 10.25 14.18
N GLN A 605 -23.93 9.10 14.39
CA GLN A 605 -22.51 9.00 14.69
C GLN A 605 -21.64 9.53 13.54
N PHE A 606 -21.97 9.16 12.31
CA PHE A 606 -21.29 9.68 11.12
C PHE A 606 -21.41 11.20 11.00
N ARG A 607 -22.60 11.77 11.25
CA ARG A 607 -22.80 13.23 11.29
C ARG A 607 -21.93 13.89 12.36
N SER A 608 -21.83 13.29 13.55
CA SER A 608 -20.98 13.80 14.64
C SER A 608 -19.51 13.88 14.22
N ILE A 609 -18.98 12.81 13.61
CA ILE A 609 -17.61 12.77 13.11
C ILE A 609 -17.39 13.80 12.00
N LEU A 610 -18.32 13.91 11.04
CA LEU A 610 -18.24 14.91 9.97
C LEU A 610 -18.27 16.35 10.49
N MET A 611 -18.98 16.63 11.59
CA MET A 611 -18.95 17.96 12.21
C MET A 611 -17.56 18.27 12.78
N LYS A 612 -16.89 17.29 13.41
CA LYS A 612 -15.50 17.43 13.89
C LYS A 612 -14.51 17.63 12.73
N LEU A 613 -14.71 16.96 11.60
CA LEU A 613 -13.88 17.16 10.41
C LEU A 613 -14.11 18.54 9.80
N LYS A 614 -15.39 18.94 9.65
CA LYS A 614 -15.76 20.24 9.11
C LYS A 614 -15.26 21.42 9.94
N SER A 615 -15.17 21.26 11.27
CA SER A 615 -14.61 22.30 12.14
C SER A 615 -13.09 22.45 11.97
N ARG A 616 -12.40 21.44 11.43
CA ARG A 616 -10.96 21.47 11.14
C ARG A 616 -10.66 21.98 9.74
N ASP A 617 -11.42 21.51 8.76
CA ASP A 617 -11.29 21.89 7.36
C ASP A 617 -12.68 22.20 6.79
N ASN A 618 -12.85 23.43 6.28
CA ASN A 618 -14.11 23.86 5.67
C ASN A 618 -14.24 23.34 4.22
N ASN A 619 -14.00 22.06 4.03
CA ASN A 619 -14.10 21.40 2.73
C ASN A 619 -15.57 21.38 2.25
N PHE A 620 -15.80 21.81 1.01
CA PHE A 620 -17.15 21.84 0.43
C PHE A 620 -17.79 20.44 0.35
N MET A 621 -16.98 19.38 0.30
CA MET A 621 -17.44 18.00 0.30
C MET A 621 -18.30 17.69 1.52
N TYR A 622 -17.90 18.15 2.72
CA TYR A 622 -18.67 17.92 3.95
C TYR A 622 -20.05 18.55 3.90
N ASN A 623 -20.16 19.77 3.34
CA ASN A 623 -21.45 20.44 3.14
C ASN A 623 -22.37 19.65 2.19
N ARG A 624 -21.80 19.07 1.13
CA ARG A 624 -22.54 18.21 0.21
C ARG A 624 -23.06 16.94 0.91
N ILE A 625 -22.26 16.31 1.76
CA ILE A 625 -22.70 15.13 2.54
C ILE A 625 -23.86 15.50 3.46
N PHE A 626 -23.75 16.59 4.23
CA PHE A 626 -24.83 17.04 5.09
C PHE A 626 -26.13 17.31 4.32
N SER A 627 -26.03 17.93 3.14
CA SER A 627 -27.17 18.17 2.26
C SER A 627 -27.84 16.84 1.84
N LEU A 628 -27.05 15.86 1.39
CA LEU A 628 -27.55 14.54 1.00
C LEU A 628 -28.23 13.81 2.16
N LEU A 629 -27.63 13.83 3.35
CA LEU A 629 -28.19 13.17 4.54
C LEU A 629 -29.46 13.85 5.06
N ASN A 630 -29.74 15.10 4.68
CA ASN A 630 -30.94 15.84 5.08
C ASN A 630 -32.09 15.70 4.08
N GLN A 631 -31.81 15.22 2.86
CA GLN A 631 -32.84 14.99 1.84
C GLN A 631 -33.48 13.62 2.04
N LYS A 632 -34.81 13.61 2.29
CA LYS A 632 -35.58 12.40 2.62
C LYS A 632 -35.40 11.26 1.59
N GLU A 633 -35.36 11.60 0.31
CA GLU A 633 -35.18 10.63 -0.78
C GLU A 633 -33.82 9.93 -0.69
N HIS A 634 -32.73 10.71 -0.54
CA HIS A 634 -31.38 10.15 -0.44
C HIS A 634 -31.13 9.44 0.87
N TYR A 635 -31.71 9.90 1.98
CA TYR A 635 -31.67 9.19 3.26
C TYR A 635 -32.31 7.80 3.12
N LYS A 636 -33.48 7.71 2.48
CA LYS A 636 -34.17 6.43 2.25
C LYS A 636 -33.40 5.53 1.29
N ASP A 637 -32.82 6.09 0.23
CA ASP A 637 -31.95 5.37 -0.71
C ASP A 637 -30.73 4.75 0.00
N LEU A 638 -30.01 5.56 0.79
CA LEU A 638 -28.86 5.11 1.57
C LEU A 638 -29.25 4.05 2.61
N GLN A 639 -30.44 4.14 3.20
CA GLN A 639 -30.93 3.15 4.16
C GLN A 639 -31.05 1.75 3.55
N TYR A 640 -31.68 1.62 2.39
CA TYR A 640 -31.86 0.33 1.75
C TYR A 640 -30.54 -0.26 1.25
N ARG A 641 -29.69 0.60 0.69
CA ARG A 641 -28.35 0.22 0.23
C ARG A 641 -27.49 -0.24 1.40
N PHE A 642 -27.56 0.46 2.53
CA PHE A 642 -26.91 0.06 3.77
C PHE A 642 -27.38 -1.32 4.23
N TYR A 643 -28.68 -1.62 4.21
CA TYR A 643 -29.18 -2.95 4.60
C TYR A 643 -28.55 -4.07 3.76
N ASN A 644 -28.44 -3.88 2.45
CA ASN A 644 -27.83 -4.87 1.57
C ASN A 644 -26.31 -4.97 1.79
N CYS A 645 -25.59 -3.84 1.83
CA CYS A 645 -24.14 -3.81 2.04
C CYS A 645 -23.72 -4.35 3.41
N MET A 646 -24.53 -4.17 4.46
CA MET A 646 -24.25 -4.68 5.80
C MET A 646 -24.14 -6.20 5.86
N ILE A 647 -24.83 -6.93 4.98
CA ILE A 647 -24.73 -8.40 4.90
C ILE A 647 -23.28 -8.80 4.61
N VAL A 648 -22.68 -8.17 3.59
CA VAL A 648 -21.29 -8.40 3.19
C VAL A 648 -20.32 -7.87 4.25
N GLY A 649 -20.63 -6.72 4.86
CA GLY A 649 -19.83 -6.14 5.93
C GLY A 649 -19.74 -7.03 7.16
N ASP A 650 -20.89 -7.53 7.64
CA ASP A 650 -20.94 -8.45 8.78
C ASP A 650 -20.30 -9.81 8.39
N LEU A 651 -20.46 -10.31 7.16
CA LEU A 651 -19.80 -11.54 6.69
C LEU A 651 -18.27 -11.40 6.81
N ALA A 652 -17.71 -10.32 6.25
CA ALA A 652 -16.30 -10.00 6.35
C ALA A 652 -15.85 -9.89 7.81
N TYR A 653 -16.60 -9.15 8.63
CA TYR A 653 -16.26 -8.90 10.04
C TYR A 653 -16.32 -10.14 10.92
N HIS A 654 -17.26 -11.05 10.67
CA HIS A 654 -17.42 -12.23 11.52
C HIS A 654 -16.52 -13.38 11.10
N PHE A 655 -16.20 -13.55 9.82
CA PHE A 655 -15.50 -14.75 9.32
C PHE A 655 -14.14 -14.47 8.68
N PHE A 656 -13.86 -13.23 8.27
CA PHE A 656 -12.60 -12.87 7.62
C PHE A 656 -11.74 -11.92 8.45
N VAL A 657 -12.29 -11.38 9.54
CA VAL A 657 -11.56 -10.63 10.57
C VAL A 657 -11.26 -11.55 11.75
N GLY A 658 -10.02 -12.04 11.84
CA GLY A 658 -9.56 -12.84 12.96
C GLY A 658 -8.69 -12.12 13.98
N LYS A 659 -7.97 -12.88 14.82
CA LYS A 659 -7.00 -12.35 15.82
C LYS A 659 -5.67 -11.89 15.21
N LEU A 660 -5.66 -11.49 13.94
CA LEU A 660 -4.45 -11.05 13.23
C LEU A 660 -3.89 -9.73 13.70
N GLU A 661 -4.68 -8.94 14.42
CA GLU A 661 -4.20 -7.71 15.03
C GLU A 661 -2.89 -7.96 15.80
N THR A 662 -2.77 -9.14 16.43
CA THR A 662 -1.58 -9.58 17.18
C THR A 662 -0.37 -9.91 16.31
N LEU A 663 -0.56 -10.39 15.07
CA LEU A 663 0.54 -10.62 14.12
C LEU A 663 1.15 -9.32 13.63
N LEU A 664 0.33 -8.28 13.49
CA LEU A 664 0.80 -6.95 13.14
C LEU A 664 1.49 -6.26 14.32
N ASP A 665 1.15 -6.59 15.57
CA ASP A 665 1.77 -6.02 16.78
C ASP A 665 3.27 -6.37 16.92
N ASN A 666 3.73 -7.47 16.30
CA ASN A 666 5.15 -7.88 16.17
C ASN A 666 5.99 -7.90 17.48
N ASN A 667 5.35 -7.88 18.67
CA ASN A 667 5.99 -7.75 19.98
C ASN A 667 7.07 -6.65 20.02
N ASP A 668 6.76 -5.50 19.40
CA ASP A 668 7.68 -4.37 19.34
C ASP A 668 7.93 -3.81 20.75
N LYS A 669 9.20 -3.75 21.17
CA LYS A 669 9.60 -3.26 22.50
C LYS A 669 9.27 -1.79 22.72
N ASN A 670 8.99 -1.05 21.65
CA ASN A 670 8.60 0.35 21.72
C ASN A 670 7.12 0.57 22.05
N THR A 671 6.32 -0.51 22.07
CA THR A 671 4.89 -0.44 22.36
C THR A 671 4.60 -0.20 23.84
N LEU A 672 3.58 0.62 24.10
CA LEU A 672 3.03 0.86 25.42
C LEU A 672 1.89 -0.11 25.72
N PRO A 673 1.67 -0.48 27.00
CA PRO A 673 0.48 -1.21 27.42
C PRO A 673 -0.82 -0.52 27.00
N VAL A 674 -1.90 -1.29 26.86
CA VAL A 674 -3.24 -0.75 26.56
C VAL A 674 -3.67 0.22 27.66
N GLY A 675 -4.28 1.34 27.26
CA GLY A 675 -4.79 2.36 28.18
C GLY A 675 -3.76 3.42 28.60
N ASN A 676 -2.55 3.40 28.03
CA ASN A 676 -1.64 4.54 28.16
C ASN A 676 -2.18 5.73 27.38
N GLU A 677 -2.10 6.89 28.03
CA GLU A 677 -2.37 8.19 27.45
C GLU A 677 -1.09 9.01 27.49
N ASP A 678 -0.93 9.91 26.53
CA ASP A 678 0.13 10.91 26.58
C ASP A 678 -0.19 12.03 27.58
N GLU A 679 0.67 13.05 27.63
CA GLU A 679 0.50 14.21 28.52
C GLU A 679 -0.78 15.03 28.25
N PHE A 680 -1.46 14.80 27.12
CA PHE A 680 -2.68 15.47 26.71
C PHE A 680 -3.94 14.58 26.84
N GLY A 681 -3.81 13.38 27.41
CA GLY A 681 -4.93 12.42 27.51
C GLY A 681 -5.25 11.71 26.18
N VAL A 682 -4.37 11.78 25.19
CA VAL A 682 -4.55 11.11 23.89
C VAL A 682 -4.00 9.68 24.00
N PRO A 683 -4.72 8.66 23.52
CA PRO A 683 -4.22 7.28 23.54
C PRO A 683 -2.84 7.17 22.88
N ALA A 684 -1.88 6.58 23.59
CA ALA A 684 -0.52 6.38 23.12
C ALA A 684 -0.22 4.89 23.02
N LEU A 685 0.13 4.43 21.81
CA LEU A 685 0.56 3.06 21.55
C LEU A 685 2.09 2.92 21.59
N TYR A 686 2.83 4.02 21.45
CA TYR A 686 4.30 4.05 21.44
C TYR A 686 4.86 5.13 22.36
N TYR A 687 5.98 4.82 23.03
CA TYR A 687 6.71 5.81 23.84
C TYR A 687 7.55 6.77 22.99
N ILE A 688 7.83 6.40 21.73
CA ILE A 688 8.62 7.23 20.81
C ILE A 688 7.88 8.53 20.52
N GLN A 689 8.54 9.65 20.82
CA GLN A 689 8.01 10.99 20.61
C GLN A 689 8.25 11.45 19.17
N ARG A 690 7.34 12.26 18.63
CA ARG A 690 7.48 12.84 17.29
C ARG A 690 8.81 13.59 17.15
N ASN A 691 9.47 13.40 16.00
CA ASN A 691 10.78 13.99 15.69
C ASN A 691 11.92 13.58 16.64
N SER A 692 11.74 12.52 17.44
CA SER A 692 12.80 11.95 18.27
C SER A 692 13.29 10.62 17.67
N PHE A 693 14.60 10.42 17.72
CA PHE A 693 15.23 9.15 17.34
C PHE A 693 15.41 8.22 18.55
N GLU A 694 14.81 8.53 19.70
CA GLU A 694 14.87 7.68 20.89
C GLU A 694 14.30 6.27 20.63
N GLY A 695 14.98 5.28 21.21
CA GLY A 695 14.51 3.89 21.26
C GLY A 695 15.24 2.92 20.34
N GLU A 696 14.65 1.73 20.20
CA GLU A 696 15.12 0.68 19.29
C GLU A 696 14.44 0.79 17.92
N SER A 697 14.97 0.08 16.92
CA SER A 697 14.33 -0.06 15.61
C SER A 697 12.88 -0.52 15.72
N ILE A 698 11.97 0.20 15.06
CA ILE A 698 10.53 -0.08 15.02
C ILE A 698 10.27 -1.40 14.30
N LYS A 699 9.63 -2.34 14.99
CA LYS A 699 9.31 -3.67 14.45
C LYS A 699 7.86 -3.79 14.00
N SER A 700 6.94 -3.06 14.62
CA SER A 700 5.56 -2.95 14.15
C SER A 700 5.32 -1.61 13.46
N LYS A 701 5.57 -1.57 12.15
CA LYS A 701 5.43 -0.35 11.35
C LYS A 701 3.99 0.11 11.31
N VAL A 702 3.05 -0.83 11.13
CA VAL A 702 1.61 -0.54 11.15
C VAL A 702 1.17 0.09 12.47
N ARG A 703 1.60 -0.43 13.63
CA ARG A 703 1.18 0.12 14.93
C ARG A 703 1.85 1.44 15.25
N PHE A 704 3.11 1.60 14.86
CA PHE A 704 3.78 2.89 14.96
C PHE A 704 3.07 3.95 14.09
N LEU A 705 2.65 3.60 12.88
CA LEU A 705 1.88 4.50 12.01
C LEU A 705 0.51 4.82 12.59
N LEU A 706 -0.19 3.86 13.17
CA LEU A 706 -1.46 4.11 13.83
C LEU A 706 -1.29 5.07 15.02
N ASP A 707 -0.25 4.90 15.85
CA ASP A 707 0.09 5.83 16.93
C ASP A 707 0.29 7.26 16.42
N GLN A 708 1.06 7.41 15.34
CA GLN A 708 1.29 8.73 14.75
C GLN A 708 0.01 9.33 14.16
N LEU A 709 -0.85 8.50 13.55
CA LEU A 709 -2.14 8.94 13.03
C LEU A 709 -3.07 9.38 14.16
N ILE A 710 -3.16 8.63 15.27
CA ILE A 710 -3.96 8.98 16.45
C ILE A 710 -3.54 10.34 16.97
N LYS A 711 -2.23 10.54 17.18
CA LYS A 711 -1.66 11.83 17.59
C LYS A 711 -2.08 12.95 16.63
N GLU A 712 -2.12 12.70 15.32
CA GLU A 712 -2.52 13.71 14.34
C GLU A 712 -4.03 13.97 14.34
N ALA A 713 -4.81 12.91 14.57
CA ALA A 713 -6.25 13.01 14.69
C ALA A 713 -6.65 13.78 15.96
N TYR A 714 -5.93 13.68 17.08
CA TYR A 714 -6.37 14.33 18.32
C TYR A 714 -5.68 15.66 18.63
N TYR A 715 -4.42 15.88 18.23
CA TYR A 715 -3.76 17.16 18.53
C TYR A 715 -4.38 18.33 17.77
N GLU A 716 -4.95 19.29 18.51
CA GLU A 716 -5.60 20.47 17.95
C GLU A 716 -4.62 21.34 17.12
N HIS A 717 -5.11 21.83 15.98
CA HIS A 717 -4.38 22.67 15.01
C HIS A 717 -4.03 24.09 15.50
N ASN A 718 -4.17 24.38 16.80
CA ASN A 718 -3.98 25.74 17.32
C ASN A 718 -2.52 26.24 17.28
N VAL A 719 -1.56 25.38 16.93
CA VAL A 719 -0.20 25.81 16.57
C VAL A 719 -0.07 25.76 15.06
N ALA A 720 0.01 26.93 14.42
CA ALA A 720 0.45 27.04 13.03
C ALA A 720 1.80 26.31 12.90
N ARG A 721 1.78 25.12 12.29
CA ARG A 721 3.01 24.37 12.03
C ARG A 721 3.65 24.97 10.78
N SER A 722 4.93 25.30 10.86
CA SER A 722 5.69 25.70 9.68
C SER A 722 5.78 24.53 8.70
N ASP A 723 5.83 24.83 7.40
CA ASP A 723 6.09 23.83 6.35
C ASP A 723 7.39 23.05 6.63
N ASP A 724 8.39 23.70 7.24
CA ASP A 724 9.64 23.08 7.68
C ASP A 724 9.40 21.95 8.69
N LEU A 725 8.55 22.18 9.70
CA LEU A 725 8.25 21.17 10.71
C LEU A 725 7.45 20.02 10.11
N ILE A 726 6.52 20.33 9.20
CA ILE A 726 5.69 19.34 8.53
C ILE A 726 6.58 18.38 7.73
N GLU A 727 7.44 18.93 6.86
CA GLU A 727 8.33 18.15 6.01
C GLU A 727 9.37 17.37 6.83
N LYS A 728 9.95 17.99 7.88
CA LYS A 728 10.85 17.30 8.81
C LYS A 728 10.17 16.10 9.48
N THR A 729 8.94 16.28 9.96
CA THR A 729 8.18 15.20 10.62
C THR A 729 7.91 14.08 9.64
N SER A 730 7.65 14.42 8.38
CA SER A 730 7.45 13.43 7.33
C SER A 730 8.73 12.66 6.97
N ALA A 731 9.87 13.34 6.89
CA ALA A 731 11.16 12.73 6.69
C ALA A 731 11.56 11.81 7.86
N TRP A 732 11.36 12.27 9.10
CA TRP A 732 11.55 11.46 10.31
C TRP A 732 10.68 10.21 10.30
N LEU A 733 9.40 10.35 9.97
CA LEU A 733 8.46 9.23 9.92
C LEU A 733 8.92 8.19 8.90
N LEU A 734 9.27 8.61 7.68
CA LEU A 734 9.78 7.70 6.64
C LEU A 734 11.06 6.98 7.08
N LEU A 735 12.04 7.69 7.65
CA LEU A 735 13.28 7.08 8.14
C LEU A 735 13.06 6.09 9.29
N SER A 736 12.07 6.37 10.14
CA SER A 736 11.70 5.50 11.26
C SER A 736 11.21 4.14 10.75
N LEU A 737 10.54 4.12 9.59
CA LEU A 737 10.06 2.90 8.94
C LEU A 737 11.13 2.19 8.12
N SER A 738 12.15 2.90 7.61
CA SER A 738 13.20 2.35 6.75
C SER A 738 14.25 1.53 7.49
N SER A 739 13.91 0.94 8.64
CA SER A 739 14.84 0.19 9.47
C SER A 739 15.05 -1.23 8.93
N PHE A 740 16.25 -1.50 8.41
CA PHE A 740 16.65 -2.84 7.98
C PHE A 740 16.98 -3.74 9.20
N LYS A 741 16.83 -5.06 9.05
CA LYS A 741 17.30 -6.05 10.02
C LYS A 741 18.61 -6.67 9.58
#